data_AF-A0AAJ6KWN9-F1
#
_entry.id   AF-A0AAJ6KWN9-F1
#
_cell.length_a   1.000
_cell.length_b   1.000
_cell.length_c   1.000
_cell.angle_alpha   90.00
_cell.angle_beta   90.00
_cell.angle_gamma   90.00
#
_symmetry.space_group_name_H-M   'P 1'
#
loop_
_entity.id
_entity.type
_entity.pdbx_description
1 polymer ?
#
loop_
_entity_poly.entity_id
_entity_poly.type
_entity_poly.pdbx_seq_one_letter_code
_entity_poly.pdbx_strand_id
1 'polypeptide(L)'
;MKSQPDVARMAAEVVTQLPVPSRLGMLRFERLNEASWALLYLDPNCERQFGLPAVELCALIGTPYASLMEPQARYQLHDAIQQQLAQSPHYLVRYTLHTHDGPLSVLEMGEAYKQHNRHLVRGYLMVVEGLFSETSTPAPTVDLENQNSRLQIALELNQRAQQEQLQHLERVRAQQELILLLARQRYTTPNSLQEAAELITRSACDIYQIDCASIWNLEGHHLVPISAYHRADQQHHLPEAIDASGFPDYLEALHSSRAIDATHALRDPRTREMAESLRAKDIHAMLDASIRVDGQVVGVLCLEQGGSPRAWQSDEIAFAGELADQFAQVINNHNRRTATSALHLFQRAVEQSANAFLLVNCDGVVEYVNPSFTAITQYSAEEVHGHRLAQLPALENLSELLFDAPSALAKSNSWQGEFKSRRKNLEPYWGQLSISKVYGDNRELTHYIGIYEDITQTKLAQQRIERLAYTDNLTNLGNRPAFIRNLDERFARDSDSPISLLLVDIDNFKRINDSLGHQTGDKLLISLARRLRNSLSSGGSLARFASNEFAVLLDDADLETGQQVASQLLTTLDKPMFVDNQLISVTGSVGLACAPLHGRDPQTLMRNAGLALHKAKANGKHQVQVFTEALNAEASYKLFVENNLRRALTQNELDVFYQPKLCLRSGRLLGMEALLRWNHPEKGMIRPDQFISVAEETGLIIPIGKWIARQACRMSRQLTAAGLGNLQVAINLSPKQFSDPDLVASIATILKEEELPANLLELELTEGLLLEATEDTRLQLDQLKSFGLTLAMDDFGTGYSSLSYLKKFPIDIIKIDRSFIHEIPDNQDDMEITSAVIAMAHNLKLKVVAEGIETAEQLAFLRRHRCDVGQGYLFDRPIPGAELLHRLKRYPRGPIA
;
A
#
# COMPACT_ATOMS: atom_id res chain seq x y z
N MET A 1 -72.19 1.34 -2.06
CA MET A 1 -72.78 0.08 -2.58
C MET A 1 -72.14 -1.08 -1.80
N LYS A 2 -72.83 -2.15 -1.38
CA LYS A 2 -73.43 -3.26 -2.19
C LYS A 2 -72.38 -3.86 -3.15
N SER A 3 -72.10 -5.17 -3.17
CA SER A 3 -72.93 -6.33 -2.79
C SER A 3 -72.22 -7.50 -2.07
N GLN A 4 -73.04 -8.32 -1.40
CA GLN A 4 -72.87 -9.69 -0.90
C GLN A 4 -72.56 -10.74 -2.00
N PRO A 5 -72.31 -12.05 -1.69
CA PRO A 5 -71.90 -12.74 -0.43
C PRO A 5 -70.67 -13.70 -0.67
N ASP A 6 -70.37 -14.89 -0.09
CA ASP A 6 -71.01 -15.80 0.90
C ASP A 6 -70.03 -16.85 1.54
N VAL A 7 -70.54 -17.68 2.48
CA VAL A 7 -70.30 -19.12 2.83
C VAL A 7 -69.08 -19.84 2.19
N ALA A 8 -68.25 -20.65 2.89
CA ALA A 8 -68.47 -21.49 4.09
C ALA A 8 -67.21 -21.81 4.95
N ARG A 9 -67.45 -22.52 6.08
CA ARG A 9 -66.51 -23.34 6.89
C ARG A 9 -65.35 -22.64 7.63
N MET A 10 -65.54 -22.44 8.93
CA MET A 10 -64.52 -22.79 9.94
C MET A 10 -64.98 -24.04 10.72
N ALA A 11 -64.03 -24.76 11.31
CA ALA A 11 -64.27 -26.06 11.94
C ALA A 11 -64.84 -25.95 13.36
N ALA A 12 -65.39 -27.05 13.87
CA ALA A 12 -65.84 -27.17 15.25
C ALA A 12 -64.69 -27.64 16.15
N GLU A 13 -64.40 -26.90 17.21
CA GLU A 13 -63.62 -27.40 18.35
C GLU A 13 -64.59 -27.83 19.47
N VAL A 14 -64.44 -29.07 19.92
CA VAL A 14 -65.29 -29.66 20.96
C VAL A 14 -64.77 -29.26 22.33
N VAL A 15 -65.12 -28.05 22.77
CA VAL A 15 -64.86 -27.60 24.14
C VAL A 15 -65.69 -28.46 25.10
N THR A 16 -65.01 -29.17 26.00
CA THR A 16 -65.62 -29.97 27.07
C THR A 16 -66.35 -29.06 28.07
N GLN A 17 -67.66 -28.91 27.87
CA GLN A 17 -68.49 -28.05 28.72
C GLN A 17 -68.59 -28.60 30.14
N LEU A 18 -67.82 -27.98 31.05
CA LEU A 18 -68.19 -27.91 32.47
C LEU A 18 -69.65 -27.46 32.60
N PRO A 19 -70.45 -28.02 33.51
CA PRO A 19 -71.88 -27.77 33.57
C PRO A 19 -72.16 -26.29 33.84
N VAL A 20 -72.85 -25.63 32.90
CA VAL A 20 -73.29 -24.24 33.04
C VAL A 20 -74.09 -24.10 34.34
N PRO A 21 -73.78 -23.14 35.25
CA PRO A 21 -74.32 -23.11 36.62
C PRO A 21 -75.85 -23.17 36.75
N SER A 22 -76.59 -22.68 35.75
CA SER A 22 -78.05 -22.78 35.68
C SER A 22 -78.60 -24.22 35.64
N ARG A 23 -77.77 -25.22 35.28
CA ARG A 23 -78.12 -26.65 35.39
C ARG A 23 -78.00 -27.22 36.82
N LEU A 24 -77.35 -26.50 37.73
CA LEU A 24 -77.20 -26.87 39.15
C LEU A 24 -78.23 -26.16 40.05
N GLY A 25 -79.30 -25.60 39.46
CA GLY A 25 -80.32 -24.84 40.19
C GLY A 25 -79.86 -23.47 40.70
N MET A 26 -78.65 -23.02 40.33
CA MET A 26 -78.06 -21.76 40.78
C MET A 26 -78.52 -20.58 39.91
N LEU A 27 -79.17 -19.60 40.54
CA LEU A 27 -79.69 -18.40 39.89
C LEU A 27 -78.65 -17.27 39.99
N ARG A 28 -78.17 -16.74 38.85
CA ARG A 28 -77.27 -15.58 38.85
C ARG A 28 -78.03 -14.32 39.27
N PHE A 29 -77.40 -13.48 40.11
CA PHE A 29 -77.92 -12.16 40.50
C PHE A 29 -76.85 -11.08 40.40
N GLU A 30 -77.29 -9.83 40.25
CA GLU A 30 -76.48 -8.62 40.44
C GLU A 30 -77.32 -7.56 41.18
N ARG A 31 -76.78 -6.93 42.23
CA ARG A 31 -77.48 -5.94 43.08
C ARG A 31 -76.59 -4.80 43.52
N LEU A 32 -77.19 -3.70 43.99
CA LEU A 32 -76.48 -2.64 44.69
C LEU A 32 -75.89 -3.17 46.01
N ASN A 33 -74.67 -2.74 46.36
CA ASN A 33 -74.07 -3.06 47.66
C ASN A 33 -74.58 -2.10 48.75
N GLU A 34 -75.88 -2.17 49.03
CA GLU A 34 -76.58 -1.28 49.94
C GLU A 34 -77.56 -2.09 50.81
N ALA A 35 -77.88 -1.58 52.02
CA ALA A 35 -78.92 -2.14 52.88
C ALA A 35 -80.35 -2.01 52.30
N SER A 36 -80.51 -1.38 51.13
CA SER A 36 -81.73 -1.38 50.32
C SER A 36 -82.00 -2.74 49.64
N TRP A 37 -80.98 -3.60 49.49
CA TRP A 37 -81.06 -4.91 48.83
C TRP A 37 -81.68 -4.88 47.41
N ALA A 38 -81.56 -3.74 46.72
CA ALA A 38 -82.14 -3.55 45.40
C ALA A 38 -81.38 -4.34 44.30
N LEU A 39 -82.04 -5.37 43.75
CA LEU A 39 -81.57 -6.13 42.60
C LEU A 39 -81.56 -5.27 41.33
N LEU A 40 -80.52 -5.43 40.53
CA LEU A 40 -80.38 -4.88 39.18
C LEU A 40 -80.60 -5.96 38.11
N TYR A 41 -80.27 -7.21 38.44
CA TYR A 41 -80.47 -8.38 37.61
C TYR A 41 -80.72 -9.63 38.47
N LEU A 42 -81.61 -10.51 38.01
CA LEU A 42 -81.80 -11.85 38.52
C LEU A 42 -82.13 -12.77 37.34
N ASP A 43 -81.61 -14.00 37.35
CA ASP A 43 -81.87 -14.99 36.30
C ASP A 43 -83.40 -15.26 36.15
N PRO A 44 -83.98 -15.16 34.94
CA PRO A 44 -85.42 -15.37 34.71
C PRO A 44 -85.98 -16.71 35.23
N ASN A 45 -85.15 -17.73 35.41
CA ASN A 45 -85.57 -19.01 35.98
C ASN A 45 -86.01 -18.90 37.46
N CYS A 46 -85.80 -17.76 38.12
CA CYS A 46 -86.19 -17.54 39.52
C CYS A 46 -87.69 -17.69 39.78
N GLU A 47 -88.53 -17.49 38.78
CA GLU A 47 -90.00 -17.64 38.87
C GLU A 47 -90.39 -19.05 39.35
N ARG A 48 -89.62 -20.07 38.96
CA ARG A 48 -89.82 -21.46 39.41
C ARG A 48 -89.35 -21.78 40.83
N GLN A 49 -88.57 -20.88 41.45
CA GLN A 49 -88.01 -21.08 42.79
C GLN A 49 -88.62 -20.13 43.83
N PHE A 50 -89.04 -18.92 43.44
CA PHE A 50 -89.59 -17.91 44.34
C PHE A 50 -91.07 -17.55 44.04
N GLY A 51 -91.68 -18.16 43.03
CA GLY A 51 -93.06 -17.91 42.60
C GLY A 51 -93.31 -16.55 41.92
N LEU A 52 -92.28 -15.70 41.80
CA LEU A 52 -92.38 -14.35 41.25
C LEU A 52 -91.37 -14.11 40.10
N PRO A 53 -91.77 -13.43 39.02
CA PRO A 53 -90.91 -13.21 37.87
C PRO A 53 -89.77 -12.22 38.19
N ALA A 54 -88.60 -12.44 37.59
CA ALA A 54 -87.39 -11.65 37.85
C ALA A 54 -87.59 -10.14 37.66
N VAL A 55 -88.45 -9.73 36.71
CA VAL A 55 -88.76 -8.33 36.40
C VAL A 55 -89.45 -7.63 37.56
N GLU A 56 -90.32 -8.32 38.30
CA GLU A 56 -90.96 -7.77 39.50
C GLU A 56 -89.96 -7.72 40.66
N LEU A 57 -89.21 -8.80 40.89
CA LEU A 57 -88.22 -8.86 41.98
C LEU A 57 -87.10 -7.79 41.85
N CYS A 58 -86.75 -7.40 40.61
CA CYS A 58 -85.79 -6.32 40.31
C CYS A 58 -86.41 -4.91 40.25
N ALA A 59 -87.68 -4.72 40.64
CA ALA A 59 -88.30 -3.39 40.64
C ALA A 59 -87.66 -2.47 41.70
N LEU A 60 -86.96 -1.44 41.24
CA LEU A 60 -86.21 -0.50 42.10
C LEU A 60 -87.10 0.35 43.02
N ILE A 61 -88.38 0.52 42.68
CA ILE A 61 -89.36 1.23 43.50
C ILE A 61 -90.02 0.22 44.45
N GLY A 62 -89.86 0.41 45.76
CA GLY A 62 -90.42 -0.46 46.80
C GLY A 62 -89.58 -1.68 47.17
N THR A 63 -88.56 -2.04 46.37
CA THR A 63 -87.62 -3.14 46.66
C THR A 63 -88.33 -4.46 47.07
N PRO A 64 -89.10 -5.08 46.16
CA PRO A 64 -89.96 -6.21 46.53
C PRO A 64 -89.17 -7.46 46.93
N TYR A 65 -88.01 -7.75 46.32
CA TYR A 65 -87.14 -8.85 46.77
C TYR A 65 -86.67 -8.67 48.22
N ALA A 66 -86.22 -7.46 48.58
CA ALA A 66 -85.89 -7.13 49.96
C ALA A 66 -87.11 -7.30 50.89
N SER A 67 -88.31 -7.00 50.39
CA SER A 67 -89.56 -7.10 51.15
C SER A 67 -89.94 -8.53 51.56
N LEU A 68 -89.36 -9.56 50.93
CA LEU A 68 -89.50 -10.97 51.32
C LEU A 68 -88.66 -11.36 52.55
N MET A 69 -87.74 -10.50 53.00
CA MET A 69 -86.90 -10.72 54.20
C MET A 69 -87.47 -10.00 55.43
N GLU A 70 -87.32 -10.56 56.63
CA GLU A 70 -87.66 -9.84 57.87
C GLU A 70 -86.88 -8.50 57.97
N PRO A 71 -87.52 -7.37 58.32
CA PRO A 71 -86.87 -6.05 58.30
C PRO A 71 -85.62 -5.92 59.18
N GLN A 72 -85.53 -6.66 60.30
CA GLN A 72 -84.36 -6.64 61.18
C GLN A 72 -83.17 -7.42 60.60
N ALA A 73 -83.43 -8.52 59.88
CA ALA A 73 -82.39 -9.35 59.29
C ALA A 73 -81.65 -8.65 58.14
N ARG A 74 -82.32 -7.79 57.35
CA ARG A 74 -81.74 -7.12 56.16
C ARG A 74 -80.48 -6.31 56.47
N TYR A 75 -80.49 -5.58 57.58
CA TYR A 75 -79.34 -4.76 58.00
C TYR A 75 -78.21 -5.63 58.58
N GLN A 76 -78.55 -6.60 59.44
CA GLN A 76 -77.58 -7.52 60.02
C GLN A 76 -76.85 -8.35 58.94
N LEU A 77 -77.58 -8.84 57.93
CA LEU A 77 -77.01 -9.54 56.79
C LEU A 77 -76.15 -8.61 55.93
N HIS A 78 -76.55 -7.35 55.72
CA HIS A 78 -75.73 -6.39 54.96
C HIS A 78 -74.39 -6.11 55.65
N ASP A 79 -74.39 -5.88 56.97
CA ASP A 79 -73.17 -5.65 57.76
C ASP A 79 -72.27 -6.89 57.80
N ALA A 80 -72.86 -8.09 57.95
CA ALA A 80 -72.10 -9.35 57.88
C ALA A 80 -71.42 -9.54 56.51
N ILE A 81 -72.09 -9.14 55.43
CA ILE A 81 -71.51 -9.15 54.08
C ILE A 81 -70.37 -8.13 53.96
N GLN A 82 -70.51 -6.91 54.53
CA GLN A 82 -69.42 -5.93 54.51
C GLN A 82 -68.20 -6.41 55.31
N GLN A 83 -68.41 -7.08 56.44
CA GLN A 83 -67.32 -7.65 57.25
C GLN A 83 -66.57 -8.78 56.52
N GLN A 84 -67.29 -9.66 55.81
CA GLN A 84 -66.65 -10.67 54.95
C GLN A 84 -65.91 -10.01 53.77
N LEU A 85 -66.54 -9.05 53.08
CA LEU A 85 -65.94 -8.33 51.94
C LEU A 85 -64.73 -7.44 52.31
N ALA A 86 -64.58 -7.07 53.58
CA ALA A 86 -63.39 -6.39 54.09
C ALA A 86 -62.19 -7.33 54.32
N GLN A 87 -62.41 -8.65 54.37
CA GLN A 87 -61.38 -9.66 54.63
C GLN A 87 -61.11 -10.57 53.42
N SER A 88 -62.08 -10.71 52.52
CA SER A 88 -62.06 -11.60 51.35
C SER A 88 -62.79 -10.92 50.18
N PRO A 89 -62.36 -11.07 48.91
CA PRO A 89 -63.12 -10.55 47.77
C PRO A 89 -64.49 -11.23 47.56
N HIS A 90 -64.73 -12.37 48.22
CA HIS A 90 -65.98 -13.14 48.18
C HIS A 90 -66.60 -13.30 49.57
N TYR A 91 -67.93 -13.46 49.61
CA TYR A 91 -68.71 -13.77 50.82
C TYR A 91 -69.68 -14.93 50.59
N LEU A 92 -70.16 -15.50 51.69
CA LEU A 92 -71.21 -16.52 51.76
C LEU A 92 -72.17 -16.19 52.91
N VAL A 93 -73.48 -16.14 52.64
CA VAL A 93 -74.52 -16.03 53.68
C VAL A 93 -75.69 -16.96 53.40
N ARG A 94 -76.42 -17.35 54.44
CA ARG A 94 -77.69 -18.10 54.35
C ARG A 94 -78.77 -17.31 55.06
N TYR A 95 -79.95 -17.19 54.45
CA TYR A 95 -81.11 -16.49 55.00
C TYR A 95 -82.42 -17.14 54.55
N THR A 96 -83.54 -16.66 55.11
CA THR A 96 -84.89 -17.11 54.75
C THR A 96 -85.64 -16.03 53.98
N LEU A 97 -86.31 -16.41 52.90
CA LEU A 97 -87.28 -15.56 52.18
C LEU A 97 -88.70 -16.07 52.45
N HIS A 98 -89.62 -15.17 52.74
CA HIS A 98 -91.04 -15.48 52.93
C HIS A 98 -91.79 -15.17 51.63
N THR A 99 -91.94 -16.17 50.76
CA THR A 99 -92.75 -16.06 49.54
C THR A 99 -94.21 -16.42 49.84
N HIS A 100 -95.09 -16.32 48.84
CA HIS A 100 -96.49 -16.72 49.00
C HIS A 100 -96.66 -18.25 49.15
N ASP A 101 -95.71 -19.04 48.66
CA ASP A 101 -95.69 -20.51 48.79
C ASP A 101 -95.05 -20.98 50.11
N GLY A 102 -94.28 -20.13 50.80
CA GLY A 102 -93.75 -20.42 52.14
C GLY A 102 -92.36 -19.84 52.44
N PRO A 103 -91.76 -20.22 53.60
CA PRO A 103 -90.41 -19.84 53.98
C PRO A 103 -89.35 -20.68 53.26
N LEU A 104 -88.58 -20.07 52.36
CA LEU A 104 -87.51 -20.71 51.60
C LEU A 104 -86.13 -20.42 52.19
N SER A 105 -85.32 -21.47 52.40
CA SER A 105 -83.90 -21.35 52.77
C SER A 105 -83.06 -21.03 51.53
N VAL A 106 -82.43 -19.86 51.49
CA VAL A 106 -81.56 -19.41 50.40
C VAL A 106 -80.12 -19.29 50.88
N LEU A 107 -79.20 -19.79 50.07
CA LEU A 107 -77.76 -19.57 50.18
C LEU A 107 -77.34 -18.58 49.10
N GLU A 108 -76.73 -17.45 49.50
CA GLU A 108 -76.19 -16.43 48.61
C GLU A 108 -74.66 -16.44 48.68
N MET A 109 -74.01 -16.61 47.53
CA MET A 109 -72.55 -16.51 47.38
C MET A 109 -72.22 -15.48 46.31
N GLY A 110 -71.26 -14.59 46.56
CA GLY A 110 -70.94 -13.52 45.61
C GLY A 110 -69.62 -12.80 45.88
N GLU A 111 -69.30 -11.87 44.99
CA GLU A 111 -68.11 -11.02 45.02
C GLU A 111 -68.48 -9.52 44.92
N ALA A 112 -67.62 -8.67 45.47
CA ALA A 112 -67.72 -7.22 45.29
C ALA A 112 -67.22 -6.81 43.90
N TYR A 113 -68.01 -6.04 43.16
CA TYR A 113 -67.64 -5.50 41.85
C TYR A 113 -67.95 -4.00 41.76
N LYS A 114 -67.13 -3.22 41.04
CA LYS A 114 -67.31 -1.76 40.92
C LYS A 114 -67.46 -1.35 39.47
N GLN A 115 -68.62 -0.79 39.12
CA GLN A 115 -68.96 -0.40 37.76
C GLN A 115 -69.61 0.99 37.75
N HIS A 116 -69.23 1.85 36.79
CA HIS A 116 -69.73 3.23 36.68
C HIS A 116 -69.73 4.01 38.01
N ASN A 117 -68.65 3.82 38.79
CA ASN A 117 -68.41 4.37 40.13
C ASN A 117 -69.41 3.96 41.25
N ARG A 118 -70.33 3.01 40.99
CA ARG A 118 -71.17 2.39 42.02
C ARG A 118 -70.56 1.09 42.54
N HIS A 119 -70.75 0.81 43.82
CA HIS A 119 -70.39 -0.47 44.43
C HIS A 119 -71.55 -1.46 44.26
N LEU A 120 -71.28 -2.56 43.57
CA LEU A 120 -72.22 -3.62 43.24
C LEU A 120 -71.77 -4.94 43.86
N VAL A 121 -72.70 -5.87 43.92
CA VAL A 121 -72.45 -7.26 44.31
C VAL A 121 -73.05 -8.16 43.25
N ARG A 122 -72.31 -9.18 42.82
CA ARG A 122 -72.79 -10.19 41.87
C ARG A 122 -72.43 -11.59 42.33
N GLY A 123 -73.23 -12.57 41.95
CA GLY A 123 -73.02 -13.95 42.38
C GLY A 123 -74.16 -14.87 42.00
N TYR A 124 -74.36 -15.89 42.83
CA TYR A 124 -75.39 -16.91 42.65
C TYR A 124 -76.20 -17.13 43.93
N LEU A 125 -77.50 -17.37 43.75
CA LEU A 125 -78.43 -17.85 44.77
C LEU A 125 -78.71 -19.35 44.55
N MET A 126 -78.87 -20.10 45.63
CA MET A 126 -79.33 -21.49 45.61
C MET A 126 -80.37 -21.70 46.72
N VAL A 127 -81.52 -22.30 46.39
CA VAL A 127 -82.48 -22.79 47.39
C VAL A 127 -81.99 -24.14 47.93
N VAL A 128 -82.00 -24.32 49.26
CA VAL A 128 -81.47 -25.52 49.92
C VAL A 128 -82.57 -26.16 50.78
N GLU A 129 -83.00 -27.35 50.39
CA GLU A 129 -84.04 -28.12 51.09
C GLU A 129 -83.55 -28.71 52.44
N GLY A 130 -84.48 -29.23 53.23
CA GLY A 130 -84.33 -29.45 54.67
C GLY A 130 -83.24 -30.46 55.09
N LEU A 131 -82.52 -30.11 56.15
CA LEU A 131 -81.57 -30.98 56.86
C LEU A 131 -82.15 -31.41 58.22
N PHE A 132 -81.84 -32.66 58.61
CA PHE A 132 -82.01 -33.27 59.93
C PHE A 132 -83.41 -33.37 60.55
N SER A 133 -83.86 -34.62 60.73
CA SER A 133 -84.46 -35.08 61.98
C SER A 133 -83.73 -36.36 62.41
N GLU A 134 -83.24 -36.44 63.64
CA GLU A 134 -82.46 -37.60 64.11
C GLU A 134 -83.34 -38.84 64.32
N THR A 135 -82.92 -40.00 63.79
CA THR A 135 -82.82 -41.30 64.52
C THR A 135 -82.49 -42.45 63.55
N SER A 136 -81.47 -43.25 63.90
CA SER A 136 -81.24 -44.57 63.26
C SER A 136 -80.48 -45.50 64.19
N THR A 137 -81.18 -46.47 64.80
CA THR A 137 -80.56 -47.54 65.59
C THR A 137 -80.13 -48.71 64.68
N PRO A 138 -78.98 -49.37 64.93
CA PRO A 138 -78.36 -50.28 63.96
C PRO A 138 -78.82 -51.76 64.05
N ALA A 139 -78.51 -52.52 63.01
CA ALA A 139 -78.63 -53.99 62.93
C ALA A 139 -77.26 -54.64 62.61
N PRO A 140 -77.03 -55.94 62.92
CA PRO A 140 -75.70 -56.36 63.41
C PRO A 140 -74.73 -57.02 62.40
N THR A 141 -73.60 -56.33 62.21
CA THR A 141 -72.18 -56.81 62.21
C THR A 141 -71.69 -58.03 61.42
N VAL A 142 -72.48 -59.02 61.03
CA VAL A 142 -71.93 -60.30 60.48
C VAL A 142 -71.51 -60.21 59.01
N ASP A 143 -72.02 -59.26 58.23
CA ASP A 143 -71.70 -59.12 56.78
C ASP A 143 -70.52 -58.16 56.50
N LEU A 144 -70.02 -57.45 57.52
CA LEU A 144 -69.07 -56.34 57.35
C LEU A 144 -67.67 -56.78 56.87
N GLU A 145 -67.18 -57.96 57.27
CA GLU A 145 -65.81 -58.39 56.96
C GLU A 145 -65.65 -58.79 55.48
N ASN A 146 -66.66 -59.46 54.90
CA ASN A 146 -66.71 -59.78 53.47
C ASN A 146 -66.94 -58.54 52.60
N GLN A 147 -67.74 -57.58 53.06
CA GLN A 147 -67.90 -56.30 52.37
C GLN A 147 -66.61 -55.48 52.40
N ASN A 148 -65.96 -55.32 53.56
CA ASN A 148 -64.69 -54.59 53.70
C ASN A 148 -63.59 -55.15 52.78
N SER A 149 -63.43 -56.49 52.74
CA SER A 149 -62.41 -57.13 51.90
C SER A 149 -62.61 -56.84 50.40
N ARG A 150 -63.87 -56.81 49.93
CA ARG A 150 -64.19 -56.45 48.54
C ARG A 150 -64.05 -54.95 48.27
N LEU A 151 -64.43 -54.11 49.24
CA LEU A 151 -64.31 -52.66 49.14
C LEU A 151 -62.84 -52.20 49.11
N GLN A 152 -61.94 -52.85 49.86
CA GLN A 152 -60.50 -52.56 49.81
C GLN A 152 -59.90 -52.84 48.43
N ILE A 153 -60.18 -54.01 47.83
CA ILE A 153 -59.69 -54.34 46.47
C ILE A 153 -60.28 -53.37 45.43
N ALA A 154 -61.56 -53.02 45.55
CA ALA A 154 -62.18 -52.03 44.67
C ALA A 154 -61.58 -50.62 44.85
N LEU A 155 -61.20 -50.25 46.07
CA LEU A 155 -60.56 -48.97 46.38
C LEU A 155 -59.14 -48.90 45.82
N GLU A 156 -58.31 -49.94 45.97
CA GLU A 156 -56.96 -49.99 45.38
C GLU A 156 -57.00 -49.89 43.85
N LEU A 157 -57.93 -50.60 43.20
CA LEU A 157 -58.10 -50.53 41.74
C LEU A 157 -58.55 -49.13 41.28
N ASN A 158 -59.46 -48.48 42.02
CA ASN A 158 -59.92 -47.12 41.70
C ASN A 158 -58.82 -46.07 41.96
N GLN A 159 -58.05 -46.23 43.04
CA GLN A 159 -56.89 -45.38 43.34
C GLN A 159 -55.81 -45.49 42.25
N ARG A 160 -55.49 -46.70 41.77
CA ARG A 160 -54.56 -46.88 40.63
C ARG A 160 -55.07 -46.20 39.37
N ALA A 161 -56.34 -46.43 38.99
CA ALA A 161 -56.93 -45.79 37.81
C ALA A 161 -56.93 -44.25 37.90
N GLN A 162 -57.22 -43.68 39.08
CA GLN A 162 -57.11 -42.24 39.31
C GLN A 162 -55.66 -41.74 39.22
N GLN A 163 -54.70 -42.50 39.72
CA GLN A 163 -53.28 -42.13 39.71
C GLN A 163 -52.68 -42.21 38.29
N GLU A 164 -53.03 -43.23 37.51
CA GLU A 164 -52.69 -43.35 36.08
C GLU A 164 -53.31 -42.21 35.27
N GLN A 165 -54.58 -41.87 35.52
CA GLN A 165 -55.25 -40.75 34.84
C GLN A 165 -54.67 -39.38 35.23
N LEU A 166 -54.21 -39.20 36.48
CA LEU A 166 -53.51 -37.99 36.90
C LEU A 166 -52.17 -37.84 36.18
N GLN A 167 -51.37 -38.91 36.12
CA GLN A 167 -50.07 -38.93 35.42
C GLN A 167 -50.21 -38.63 33.92
N HIS A 168 -51.27 -39.13 33.26
CA HIS A 168 -51.56 -38.80 31.87
C HIS A 168 -51.92 -37.30 31.69
N LEU A 169 -52.73 -36.73 32.59
CA LEU A 169 -53.06 -35.30 32.55
C LEU A 169 -51.83 -34.40 32.81
N GLU A 170 -50.95 -34.79 33.72
CA GLU A 170 -49.68 -34.09 33.97
C GLU A 170 -48.76 -34.13 32.74
N ARG A 171 -48.65 -35.28 32.08
CA ARG A 171 -47.89 -35.45 30.84
C ARG A 171 -48.44 -34.58 29.70
N VAL A 172 -49.74 -34.67 29.42
CA VAL A 172 -50.39 -33.88 28.34
C VAL A 172 -50.23 -32.37 28.60
N ARG A 173 -50.26 -31.94 29.86
CA ARG A 173 -49.97 -30.55 30.22
C ARG A 173 -48.52 -30.16 29.95
N ALA A 174 -47.54 -30.97 30.38
CA ALA A 174 -46.12 -30.68 30.14
C ALA A 174 -45.78 -30.65 28.63
N GLN A 175 -46.42 -31.53 27.85
CA GLN A 175 -46.38 -31.52 26.38
C GLN A 175 -46.86 -30.17 25.80
N GLN A 176 -48.05 -29.71 26.19
CA GLN A 176 -48.60 -28.41 25.74
C GLN A 176 -47.73 -27.22 26.15
N GLU A 177 -47.17 -27.22 27.38
CA GLU A 177 -46.29 -26.16 27.85
C GLU A 177 -44.97 -26.11 27.04
N LEU A 178 -44.41 -27.26 26.61
CA LEU A 178 -43.23 -27.29 25.73
C LEU A 178 -43.52 -26.78 24.31
N ILE A 179 -44.63 -27.16 23.68
CA ILE A 179 -45.03 -26.65 22.35
C ILE A 179 -45.17 -25.13 22.38
N LEU A 180 -45.83 -24.59 23.41
CA LEU A 180 -46.00 -23.15 23.60
C LEU A 180 -44.67 -22.43 23.85
N LEU A 181 -43.68 -23.09 24.46
CA LEU A 181 -42.34 -22.53 24.67
C LEU A 181 -41.58 -22.48 23.35
N LEU A 182 -41.53 -23.60 22.60
CA LEU A 182 -40.87 -23.71 21.29
C LEU A 182 -41.43 -22.70 20.27
N ALA A 183 -42.76 -22.54 20.23
CA ALA A 183 -43.45 -21.60 19.33
C ALA A 183 -43.29 -20.12 19.73
N ARG A 184 -42.95 -19.83 20.99
CA ARG A 184 -42.70 -18.45 21.48
C ARG A 184 -41.23 -18.06 21.46
N GLN A 185 -40.31 -19.03 21.46
CA GLN A 185 -38.87 -18.76 21.55
C GLN A 185 -38.35 -18.07 20.29
N ARG A 186 -37.84 -16.85 20.47
CA ARG A 186 -37.21 -16.08 19.39
C ARG A 186 -35.75 -16.49 19.23
N TYR A 187 -35.50 -17.58 18.51
CA TYR A 187 -34.15 -17.94 18.07
C TYR A 187 -33.54 -16.77 17.30
N THR A 188 -32.59 -16.09 17.92
CA THR A 188 -32.03 -14.79 17.51
C THR A 188 -30.50 -14.77 17.49
N THR A 189 -29.87 -15.82 18.00
CA THR A 189 -28.45 -16.11 17.92
C THR A 189 -28.08 -16.74 16.56
N PRO A 190 -26.78 -16.84 16.21
CA PRO A 190 -26.34 -17.52 15.00
C PRO A 190 -26.69 -19.02 14.99
N ASN A 191 -26.76 -19.65 16.17
CA ASN A 191 -26.84 -21.09 16.33
C ASN A 191 -28.28 -21.59 16.60
N SER A 192 -29.25 -20.99 15.90
CA SER A 192 -30.69 -21.16 16.14
C SER A 192 -31.20 -22.61 16.08
N LEU A 193 -30.50 -23.46 15.32
CA LEU A 193 -30.85 -24.88 15.17
C LEU A 193 -30.38 -25.70 16.38
N GLN A 194 -29.17 -25.44 16.88
CA GLN A 194 -28.65 -26.14 18.07
C GLN A 194 -29.46 -25.79 19.32
N GLU A 195 -29.79 -24.51 19.55
CA GLU A 195 -30.63 -24.10 20.70
C GLU A 195 -32.02 -24.76 20.70
N ALA A 196 -32.64 -24.88 19.52
CA ALA A 196 -33.91 -25.58 19.37
C ALA A 196 -33.75 -27.09 19.64
N ALA A 197 -32.68 -27.70 19.12
CA ALA A 197 -32.43 -29.12 19.28
C ALA A 197 -32.12 -29.50 20.74
N GLU A 198 -31.27 -28.72 21.43
CA GLU A 198 -30.91 -28.91 22.84
C GLU A 198 -32.12 -28.78 23.78
N LEU A 199 -33.03 -27.86 23.49
CA LEU A 199 -34.28 -27.67 24.21
C LEU A 199 -35.22 -28.85 24.00
N ILE A 200 -35.42 -29.28 22.74
CA ILE A 200 -36.31 -30.41 22.41
C ILE A 200 -35.79 -31.70 23.04
N THR A 201 -34.50 -32.02 22.90
CA THR A 201 -33.91 -33.26 23.45
C THR A 201 -34.02 -33.31 24.96
N ARG A 202 -33.60 -32.25 25.67
CA ARG A 202 -33.71 -32.19 27.14
C ARG A 202 -35.16 -32.36 27.61
N SER A 203 -36.08 -31.56 27.06
CA SER A 203 -37.46 -31.58 27.52
C SER A 203 -38.23 -32.85 27.10
N ALA A 204 -37.84 -33.53 26.02
CA ALA A 204 -38.35 -34.87 25.70
C ALA A 204 -37.88 -35.92 26.72
N CYS A 205 -36.61 -35.89 27.15
CA CYS A 205 -36.11 -36.72 28.24
C CYS A 205 -36.87 -36.48 29.56
N ASP A 206 -37.08 -35.22 29.93
CA ASP A 206 -37.77 -34.86 31.17
C ASP A 206 -39.27 -35.26 31.16
N ILE A 207 -39.98 -35.04 30.04
CA ILE A 207 -41.40 -35.39 29.90
C ILE A 207 -41.61 -36.91 29.85
N TYR A 208 -40.80 -37.64 29.07
CA TYR A 208 -40.99 -39.08 28.88
C TYR A 208 -40.26 -39.96 29.88
N GLN A 209 -39.40 -39.39 30.73
CA GLN A 209 -38.59 -40.12 31.71
C GLN A 209 -37.62 -41.14 31.08
N ILE A 210 -37.26 -40.95 29.81
CA ILE A 210 -36.35 -41.78 29.00
C ILE A 210 -34.87 -41.45 29.27
N ASP A 211 -33.97 -42.35 28.88
CA ASP A 211 -32.55 -42.26 29.23
C ASP A 211 -31.74 -41.36 28.29
N CYS A 212 -32.11 -41.33 27.00
CA CYS A 212 -31.50 -40.48 25.99
C CYS A 212 -32.55 -39.95 25.00
N ALA A 213 -32.35 -38.72 24.52
CA ALA A 213 -33.09 -38.12 23.42
C ALA A 213 -32.12 -37.40 22.48
N SER A 214 -32.21 -37.65 21.17
CA SER A 214 -31.28 -37.10 20.18
C SER A 214 -31.96 -36.65 18.89
N ILE A 215 -31.37 -35.67 18.21
CA ILE A 215 -31.83 -35.12 16.93
C ILE A 215 -30.67 -35.19 15.94
N TRP A 216 -30.96 -35.72 14.75
CA TRP A 216 -29.98 -35.97 13.69
C TRP A 216 -30.44 -35.36 12.36
N ASN A 217 -29.51 -34.77 11.61
CA ASN A 217 -29.67 -34.35 10.22
C ASN A 217 -29.46 -35.56 9.29
N LEU A 218 -30.24 -35.70 8.22
CA LEU A 218 -30.06 -36.77 7.23
C LEU A 218 -29.37 -36.23 5.97
N GLU A 219 -28.06 -36.45 5.89
CA GLU A 219 -27.19 -36.01 4.79
C GLU A 219 -26.98 -37.17 3.80
N GLY A 220 -27.98 -37.36 2.93
CA GLY A 220 -28.05 -38.46 1.96
C GLY A 220 -28.34 -39.80 2.65
N HIS A 221 -27.27 -40.47 3.10
CA HIS A 221 -27.36 -41.70 3.88
C HIS A 221 -26.65 -41.60 5.25
N HIS A 222 -26.08 -40.44 5.61
CA HIS A 222 -25.44 -40.22 6.90
C HIS A 222 -26.38 -39.49 7.86
N LEU A 223 -26.51 -39.99 9.08
CA LEU A 223 -27.15 -39.31 10.19
C LEU A 223 -26.09 -38.54 10.97
N VAL A 224 -26.15 -37.21 10.90
CA VAL A 224 -25.22 -36.28 11.56
C VAL A 224 -25.91 -35.68 12.79
N PRO A 225 -25.38 -35.87 14.02
CA PRO A 225 -26.08 -35.43 15.23
C PRO A 225 -26.04 -33.90 15.39
N ILE A 226 -27.21 -33.32 15.65
CA ILE A 226 -27.38 -31.88 15.96
C ILE A 226 -27.40 -31.66 17.48
N SER A 227 -27.99 -32.60 18.23
CA SER A 227 -28.03 -32.59 19.69
C SER A 227 -28.34 -34.00 20.20
N ALA A 228 -27.76 -34.40 21.32
CA ALA A 228 -28.19 -35.57 22.08
C ALA A 228 -28.02 -35.29 23.57
N TYR A 229 -29.06 -35.56 24.36
CA TYR A 229 -29.11 -35.31 25.80
C TYR A 229 -29.22 -36.64 26.55
N HIS A 230 -28.32 -36.85 27.52
CA HIS A 230 -28.32 -38.03 28.36
C HIS A 230 -28.83 -37.69 29.77
N ARG A 231 -29.89 -38.37 30.18
CA ARG A 231 -30.59 -38.08 31.44
C ARG A 231 -29.77 -38.44 32.68
N ALA A 232 -28.89 -39.44 32.59
CA ALA A 232 -28.05 -39.89 33.70
C ALA A 232 -27.09 -38.78 34.19
N ASP A 233 -26.40 -38.12 33.25
CA ASP A 233 -25.39 -37.08 33.54
C ASP A 233 -25.92 -35.64 33.39
N GLN A 234 -27.19 -35.49 32.99
CA GLN A 234 -27.91 -34.23 32.73
C GLN A 234 -27.17 -33.30 31.75
N GLN A 235 -26.52 -33.88 30.75
CA GLN A 235 -25.63 -33.19 29.81
C GLN A 235 -25.89 -33.57 28.36
N HIS A 236 -25.56 -32.64 27.47
CA HIS A 236 -25.56 -32.86 26.03
C HIS A 236 -24.19 -33.42 25.59
N HIS A 237 -24.20 -34.58 24.92
CA HIS A 237 -23.01 -35.23 24.38
C HIS A 237 -23.27 -35.60 22.92
N LEU A 238 -22.57 -34.96 21.97
CA LEU A 238 -22.72 -35.31 20.56
C LEU A 238 -22.04 -36.67 20.28
N PRO A 239 -22.77 -37.69 19.80
CA PRO A 239 -22.19 -38.95 19.36
C PRO A 239 -21.45 -38.79 18.02
N GLU A 240 -20.81 -39.87 17.54
CA GLU A 240 -20.31 -39.93 16.17
C GLU A 240 -21.46 -40.07 15.15
N ALA A 241 -21.24 -39.57 13.93
CA ALA A 241 -22.21 -39.67 12.84
C ALA A 241 -22.37 -41.13 12.38
N ILE A 242 -23.61 -41.52 12.06
CA ILE A 242 -23.96 -42.90 11.69
C ILE A 242 -24.15 -42.98 10.18
N ASP A 243 -23.38 -43.82 9.50
CA ASP A 243 -23.68 -44.23 8.12
C ASP A 243 -24.87 -45.19 8.15
N ALA A 244 -26.05 -44.72 7.72
CA ALA A 244 -27.27 -45.50 7.68
C ALA A 244 -27.42 -46.31 6.38
N SER A 245 -26.47 -46.25 5.44
CA SER A 245 -26.49 -47.11 4.24
C SER A 245 -26.37 -48.61 4.59
N GLY A 246 -25.84 -48.93 5.77
CA GLY A 246 -25.84 -50.29 6.34
C GLY A 246 -27.18 -50.73 6.95
N PHE A 247 -28.20 -49.86 7.01
CA PHE A 247 -29.50 -50.13 7.66
C PHE A 247 -30.69 -49.83 6.71
N PRO A 248 -30.83 -50.56 5.59
CA PRO A 248 -31.88 -50.31 4.59
C PRO A 248 -33.32 -50.48 5.11
N ASP A 249 -33.62 -51.47 5.97
CA ASP A 249 -34.96 -51.65 6.56
C ASP A 249 -35.34 -50.41 7.39
N TYR A 250 -34.37 -49.86 8.12
CA TYR A 250 -34.53 -48.68 8.95
C TYR A 250 -34.73 -47.41 8.10
N LEU A 251 -33.93 -47.22 7.04
CA LEU A 251 -34.10 -46.09 6.13
C LEU A 251 -35.46 -46.14 5.40
N GLU A 252 -35.93 -47.31 4.97
CA GLU A 252 -37.26 -47.46 4.38
C GLU A 252 -38.37 -47.18 5.40
N ALA A 253 -38.23 -47.67 6.64
CA ALA A 253 -39.14 -47.36 7.74
C ALA A 253 -39.22 -45.85 8.03
N LEU A 254 -38.08 -45.15 8.07
CA LEU A 254 -38.00 -43.72 8.37
C LEU A 254 -38.65 -42.84 7.29
N HIS A 255 -38.52 -43.22 6.01
CA HIS A 255 -39.16 -42.53 4.90
C HIS A 255 -40.65 -42.83 4.79
N SER A 256 -41.05 -44.09 4.97
CA SER A 256 -42.45 -44.53 4.86
C SER A 256 -43.32 -44.12 6.06
N SER A 257 -42.75 -44.08 7.27
CA SER A 257 -43.51 -43.91 8.53
C SER A 257 -43.22 -42.59 9.22
N ARG A 258 -44.24 -41.99 9.85
CA ARG A 258 -44.07 -40.76 10.65
C ARG A 258 -43.27 -41.02 11.94
N ALA A 259 -43.44 -42.20 12.53
CA ALA A 259 -42.66 -42.66 13.66
C ALA A 259 -42.37 -44.18 13.60
N ILE A 260 -41.29 -44.62 14.27
CA ILE A 260 -40.87 -46.01 14.46
C ILE A 260 -40.91 -46.32 15.97
N ASP A 261 -41.94 -47.00 16.42
CA ASP A 261 -42.28 -47.31 17.83
C ASP A 261 -41.75 -48.69 18.28
N ALA A 262 -40.43 -48.87 18.24
CA ALA A 262 -39.80 -50.15 18.51
C ALA A 262 -39.75 -50.49 20.02
N THR A 263 -40.80 -51.15 20.53
CA THR A 263 -40.91 -51.57 21.95
C THR A 263 -39.83 -52.57 22.39
N HIS A 264 -39.24 -53.29 21.44
CA HIS A 264 -38.07 -54.16 21.60
C HIS A 264 -37.10 -53.86 20.45
N ALA A 265 -36.28 -52.81 20.57
CA ALA A 265 -35.45 -52.29 19.47
C ALA A 265 -34.46 -53.33 18.88
N LEU A 266 -34.08 -54.34 19.68
CA LEU A 266 -33.22 -55.46 19.26
C LEU A 266 -33.95 -56.60 18.50
N ARG A 267 -35.28 -56.50 18.32
CA ARG A 267 -36.12 -57.54 17.70
C ARG A 267 -37.19 -57.02 16.73
N ASP A 268 -37.50 -55.72 16.75
CA ASP A 268 -38.42 -55.11 15.79
C ASP A 268 -37.86 -55.21 14.36
N PRO A 269 -38.65 -55.65 13.36
CA PRO A 269 -38.20 -55.75 11.96
C PRO A 269 -37.59 -54.47 11.39
N ARG A 270 -38.01 -53.29 11.87
CA ARG A 270 -37.59 -51.97 11.39
C ARG A 270 -36.23 -51.50 11.95
N THR A 271 -35.76 -52.10 13.04
CA THR A 271 -34.58 -51.62 13.80
C THR A 271 -33.56 -52.73 14.09
N ARG A 272 -33.89 -53.98 13.80
CA ARG A 272 -33.03 -55.18 13.97
C ARG A 272 -31.64 -55.06 13.35
N GLU A 273 -31.48 -54.30 12.27
CA GLU A 273 -30.18 -54.14 11.58
C GLU A 273 -29.21 -53.32 12.44
N MET A 274 -29.72 -52.36 13.21
CA MET A 274 -28.96 -51.55 14.16
C MET A 274 -28.66 -52.28 15.47
N ALA A 275 -29.12 -53.53 15.65
CA ALA A 275 -29.12 -54.23 16.93
C ALA A 275 -27.72 -54.54 17.51
N GLU A 276 -26.62 -54.34 16.77
CA GLU A 276 -25.26 -54.36 17.34
C GLU A 276 -24.91 -53.00 17.97
N SER A 277 -25.17 -51.88 17.28
CA SER A 277 -24.98 -50.52 17.80
C SER A 277 -25.87 -50.24 19.01
N LEU A 278 -27.13 -50.65 18.95
CA LEU A 278 -28.09 -50.51 20.06
C LEU A 278 -27.65 -51.31 21.30
N ARG A 279 -27.12 -52.53 21.12
CA ARG A 279 -26.56 -53.34 22.24
C ARG A 279 -25.31 -52.72 22.87
N ALA A 280 -24.46 -52.06 22.08
CA ALA A 280 -23.29 -51.36 22.61
C ALA A 280 -23.66 -50.14 23.49
N LYS A 281 -24.88 -49.62 23.35
CA LYS A 281 -25.45 -48.49 24.11
C LYS A 281 -26.48 -48.91 25.18
N ASP A 282 -26.69 -50.21 25.42
CA ASP A 282 -27.75 -50.77 26.27
C ASP A 282 -29.20 -50.39 25.87
N ILE A 283 -29.45 -49.98 24.62
CA ILE A 283 -30.79 -49.52 24.18
C ILE A 283 -31.71 -50.72 23.92
N HIS A 284 -32.83 -50.74 24.65
CA HIS A 284 -33.80 -51.84 24.62
C HIS A 284 -35.15 -51.45 24.00
N ALA A 285 -35.55 -50.18 24.06
CA ALA A 285 -36.71 -49.65 23.35
C ALA A 285 -36.42 -48.27 22.74
N MET A 286 -37.03 -47.97 21.61
CA MET A 286 -36.72 -46.77 20.80
C MET A 286 -38.00 -46.21 20.16
N LEU A 287 -38.14 -44.89 20.11
CA LEU A 287 -39.21 -44.17 19.42
C LEU A 287 -38.60 -43.06 18.56
N ASP A 288 -38.54 -43.30 17.25
CA ASP A 288 -37.94 -42.37 16.29
C ASP A 288 -39.02 -41.66 15.49
N ALA A 289 -39.02 -40.32 15.47
CA ALA A 289 -39.95 -39.51 14.67
C ALA A 289 -39.22 -38.84 13.50
N SER A 290 -39.73 -39.00 12.28
CA SER A 290 -39.09 -38.43 11.08
C SER A 290 -39.35 -36.92 10.95
N ILE A 291 -38.28 -36.14 10.90
CA ILE A 291 -38.29 -34.68 10.75
C ILE A 291 -38.43 -34.38 9.25
N ARG A 292 -39.55 -33.74 8.86
CA ARG A 292 -39.93 -33.58 7.45
C ARG A 292 -40.08 -32.12 7.05
N VAL A 293 -39.34 -31.69 6.03
CA VAL A 293 -39.46 -30.35 5.42
C VAL A 293 -39.96 -30.54 3.99
N ASP A 294 -41.05 -29.83 3.64
CA ASP A 294 -41.71 -29.86 2.33
C ASP A 294 -42.01 -31.28 1.79
N GLY A 295 -42.23 -32.22 2.71
CA GLY A 295 -42.56 -33.63 2.43
C GLY A 295 -41.36 -34.58 2.39
N GLN A 296 -40.12 -34.08 2.33
CA GLN A 296 -38.91 -34.89 2.37
C GLN A 296 -38.43 -35.08 3.81
N VAL A 297 -37.89 -36.26 4.14
CA VAL A 297 -37.21 -36.49 5.43
C VAL A 297 -35.86 -35.79 5.38
N VAL A 298 -35.64 -34.87 6.32
CA VAL A 298 -34.36 -34.14 6.49
C VAL A 298 -33.64 -34.52 7.79
N GLY A 299 -34.24 -35.37 8.62
CA GLY A 299 -33.66 -35.79 9.89
C GLY A 299 -34.57 -36.71 10.70
N VAL A 300 -34.15 -37.02 11.92
CA VAL A 300 -34.89 -37.84 12.88
C VAL A 300 -34.71 -37.35 14.31
N LEU A 301 -35.79 -37.39 15.10
CA LEU A 301 -35.79 -37.25 16.56
C LEU A 301 -35.88 -38.65 17.16
N CYS A 302 -34.80 -39.14 17.75
CA CYS A 302 -34.71 -40.45 18.39
C CYS A 302 -34.93 -40.34 19.91
N LEU A 303 -35.76 -41.22 20.46
CA LEU A 303 -36.06 -41.30 21.90
C LEU A 303 -35.73 -42.71 22.39
N GLU A 304 -34.74 -42.85 23.27
CA GLU A 304 -34.07 -44.12 23.60
C GLU A 304 -34.24 -44.47 25.10
N GLN A 305 -34.58 -45.74 25.39
CA GLN A 305 -34.70 -46.28 26.74
C GLN A 305 -33.84 -47.56 26.87
N GLY A 306 -33.05 -47.65 27.94
CA GLY A 306 -32.16 -48.76 28.24
C GLY A 306 -32.72 -49.80 29.21
N GLY A 307 -31.95 -50.87 29.44
CA GLY A 307 -32.19 -51.94 30.42
C GLY A 307 -33.42 -52.85 30.23
N SER A 308 -34.58 -52.32 29.83
CA SER A 308 -35.83 -53.10 29.73
C SER A 308 -36.78 -52.63 28.61
N PRO A 309 -37.58 -53.53 28.02
CA PRO A 309 -38.54 -53.18 26.97
C PRO A 309 -39.66 -52.26 27.46
N ARG A 310 -39.93 -51.17 26.73
CA ARG A 310 -41.00 -50.19 27.01
C ARG A 310 -42.08 -50.25 25.94
N ALA A 311 -43.34 -50.28 26.36
CA ALA A 311 -44.48 -50.08 25.45
C ALA A 311 -44.79 -48.58 25.33
N TRP A 312 -44.52 -48.00 24.16
CA TRP A 312 -44.86 -46.61 23.85
C TRP A 312 -46.37 -46.42 23.76
N GLN A 313 -46.88 -45.37 24.39
CA GLN A 313 -48.30 -45.01 24.37
C GLN A 313 -48.62 -44.10 23.17
N SER A 314 -49.88 -44.07 22.73
CA SER A 314 -50.27 -43.35 21.52
C SER A 314 -50.13 -41.82 21.63
N ASP A 315 -50.20 -41.27 22.84
CA ASP A 315 -49.89 -39.86 23.16
C ASP A 315 -48.38 -39.57 23.03
N GLU A 316 -47.52 -40.54 23.38
CA GLU A 316 -46.06 -40.42 23.25
C GLU A 316 -45.63 -40.43 21.77
N ILE A 317 -46.20 -41.35 20.98
CA ILE A 317 -45.95 -41.45 19.54
C ILE A 317 -46.43 -40.19 18.80
N ALA A 318 -47.61 -39.66 19.16
CA ALA A 318 -48.16 -38.45 18.56
C ALA A 318 -47.30 -37.20 18.83
N PHE A 319 -46.89 -36.99 20.08
CA PHE A 319 -46.11 -35.81 20.46
C PHE A 319 -44.64 -35.88 20.01
N ALA A 320 -44.04 -37.07 19.89
CA ALA A 320 -42.75 -37.22 19.23
C ALA A 320 -42.81 -36.73 17.76
N GLY A 321 -43.89 -37.06 17.04
CA GLY A 321 -44.16 -36.53 15.70
C GLY A 321 -44.37 -35.01 15.68
N GLU A 322 -45.03 -34.44 16.69
CA GLU A 322 -45.22 -32.98 16.78
C GLU A 322 -43.91 -32.24 17.07
N LEU A 323 -43.03 -32.76 17.94
CA LEU A 323 -41.70 -32.20 18.17
C LEU A 323 -40.84 -32.20 16.90
N ALA A 324 -40.93 -33.27 16.10
CA ALA A 324 -40.25 -33.34 14.81
C ALA A 324 -40.75 -32.27 13.82
N ASP A 325 -42.07 -32.04 13.74
CA ASP A 325 -42.66 -30.97 12.93
C ASP A 325 -42.29 -29.56 13.43
N GLN A 326 -42.22 -29.35 14.74
CA GLN A 326 -41.76 -28.07 15.31
C GLN A 326 -40.30 -27.80 14.93
N PHE A 327 -39.42 -28.80 14.98
CA PHE A 327 -38.02 -28.64 14.57
C PHE A 327 -37.88 -28.35 13.06
N ALA A 328 -38.68 -29.02 12.22
CA ALA A 328 -38.75 -28.75 10.79
C ALA A 328 -39.12 -27.28 10.47
N GLN A 329 -40.00 -26.66 11.27
CA GLN A 329 -40.32 -25.23 11.14
C GLN A 329 -39.14 -24.32 11.51
N VAL A 330 -38.25 -24.72 12.42
CA VAL A 330 -37.01 -23.98 12.74
C VAL A 330 -36.03 -24.07 11.57
N ILE A 331 -35.86 -25.25 10.96
CA ILE A 331 -35.01 -25.47 9.77
C ILE A 331 -35.42 -24.54 8.61
N ASN A 332 -36.70 -24.55 8.22
CA ASN A 332 -37.18 -23.74 7.10
C ASN A 332 -36.99 -22.22 7.38
N ASN A 333 -37.28 -21.77 8.60
CA ASN A 333 -37.04 -20.38 9.00
C ASN A 333 -35.56 -19.98 9.05
N HIS A 334 -34.65 -20.89 9.40
CA HIS A 334 -33.21 -20.65 9.33
C HIS A 334 -32.78 -20.46 7.86
N ASN A 335 -33.09 -21.42 6.99
CA ASN A 335 -32.69 -21.40 5.57
C ASN A 335 -33.15 -20.11 4.85
N ARG A 336 -34.41 -19.69 5.07
CA ARG A 336 -34.96 -18.46 4.51
C ARG A 336 -34.23 -17.20 4.99
N ARG A 337 -33.81 -17.14 6.27
CA ARG A 337 -33.01 -16.02 6.80
C ARG A 337 -31.62 -15.98 6.18
N THR A 338 -30.96 -17.13 6.05
CA THR A 338 -29.61 -17.24 5.48
C THR A 338 -29.58 -16.80 4.02
N ALA A 339 -30.54 -17.25 3.21
CA ALA A 339 -30.70 -16.79 1.82
C ALA A 339 -30.95 -15.27 1.71
N THR A 340 -31.86 -14.73 2.53
CA THR A 340 -32.15 -13.27 2.57
C THR A 340 -30.91 -12.46 2.97
N SER A 341 -30.13 -12.96 3.94
CA SER A 341 -28.91 -12.31 4.44
C SER A 341 -27.80 -12.32 3.39
N ALA A 342 -27.65 -13.42 2.64
CA ALA A 342 -26.71 -13.52 1.52
C ALA A 342 -27.05 -12.51 0.41
N LEU A 343 -28.33 -12.39 0.02
CA LEU A 343 -28.77 -11.41 -0.98
C LEU A 343 -28.44 -9.97 -0.57
N HIS A 344 -28.74 -9.58 0.69
CA HIS A 344 -28.37 -8.26 1.19
C HIS A 344 -26.85 -8.04 1.31
N LEU A 345 -26.07 -9.08 1.56
CA LEU A 345 -24.60 -9.00 1.57
C LEU A 345 -24.04 -8.77 0.16
N PHE A 346 -24.55 -9.50 -0.85
CA PHE A 346 -24.19 -9.28 -2.26
C PHE A 346 -24.58 -7.87 -2.74
N GLN A 347 -25.81 -7.42 -2.44
CA GLN A 347 -26.25 -6.06 -2.78
C GLN A 347 -25.31 -5.00 -2.19
N ARG A 348 -24.99 -5.09 -0.89
CA ARG A 348 -24.07 -4.15 -0.23
C ARG A 348 -22.65 -4.20 -0.79
N ALA A 349 -22.16 -5.38 -1.17
CA ALA A 349 -20.85 -5.53 -1.79
C ALA A 349 -20.77 -4.86 -3.18
N VAL A 350 -21.86 -4.89 -3.96
CA VAL A 350 -21.95 -4.18 -5.25
C VAL A 350 -22.11 -2.67 -5.04
N GLU A 351 -22.95 -2.24 -4.09
CA GLU A 351 -23.16 -0.82 -3.75
C GLU A 351 -21.91 -0.14 -3.17
N GLN A 352 -21.07 -0.88 -2.44
CA GLN A 352 -19.82 -0.38 -1.85
C GLN A 352 -18.58 -0.64 -2.72
N SER A 353 -18.72 -1.26 -3.89
CA SER A 353 -17.59 -1.51 -4.79
C SER A 353 -17.08 -0.21 -5.41
N ALA A 354 -15.76 -0.02 -5.45
CA ALA A 354 -15.12 1.12 -6.11
C ALA A 354 -15.33 1.13 -7.64
N ASN A 355 -15.57 -0.04 -8.24
CA ASN A 355 -15.87 -0.16 -9.66
C ASN A 355 -17.33 0.22 -9.92
N ALA A 356 -17.59 0.84 -11.06
CA ALA A 356 -18.95 1.11 -11.52
C ALA A 356 -19.59 -0.16 -12.06
N PHE A 357 -20.73 -0.54 -11.49
CA PHE A 357 -21.57 -1.63 -11.97
C PHE A 357 -22.76 -1.06 -12.76
N LEU A 358 -23.09 -1.74 -13.85
CA LEU A 358 -24.18 -1.45 -14.77
C LEU A 358 -24.88 -2.76 -15.13
N LEU A 359 -26.19 -2.87 -14.91
CA LEU A 359 -27.03 -3.94 -15.42
C LEU A 359 -27.98 -3.38 -16.48
N VAL A 360 -27.97 -4.02 -17.64
CA VAL A 360 -28.76 -3.63 -18.83
C VAL A 360 -29.53 -4.85 -19.30
N ASN A 361 -30.81 -4.72 -19.66
CA ASN A 361 -31.52 -5.85 -20.27
C ASN A 361 -31.15 -6.03 -21.75
N CYS A 362 -31.67 -7.10 -22.37
CA CYS A 362 -31.44 -7.41 -23.78
C CYS A 362 -31.89 -6.31 -24.77
N ASP A 363 -32.77 -5.40 -24.33
CA ASP A 363 -33.26 -4.24 -25.10
C ASP A 363 -32.41 -2.96 -24.92
N GLY A 364 -31.31 -3.03 -24.17
CA GLY A 364 -30.41 -1.89 -23.94
C GLY A 364 -30.91 -0.87 -22.91
N VAL A 365 -31.96 -1.21 -22.16
CA VAL A 365 -32.51 -0.40 -21.07
C VAL A 365 -31.72 -0.66 -19.79
N VAL A 366 -31.31 0.40 -19.09
CA VAL A 366 -30.60 0.31 -17.82
C VAL A 366 -31.56 -0.01 -16.69
N GLU A 367 -31.30 -1.08 -15.96
CA GLU A 367 -32.14 -1.53 -14.85
C GLU A 367 -31.49 -1.29 -13.49
N TYR A 368 -30.17 -1.41 -13.38
CA TYR A 368 -29.44 -1.12 -12.15
C TYR A 368 -28.08 -0.45 -12.42
N VAL A 369 -27.72 0.50 -11.56
CA VAL A 369 -26.36 1.05 -11.44
C VAL A 369 -26.00 1.24 -9.97
N ASN A 370 -24.73 1.08 -9.62
CA ASN A 370 -24.25 1.33 -8.26
C ASN A 370 -23.81 2.80 -8.05
N PRO A 371 -23.56 3.26 -6.81
CA PRO A 371 -23.11 4.63 -6.54
C PRO A 371 -21.82 5.03 -7.29
N SER A 372 -20.90 4.09 -7.51
CA SER A 372 -19.65 4.35 -8.24
C SER A 372 -19.86 4.65 -9.73
N PHE A 373 -20.92 4.10 -10.34
CA PHE A 373 -21.37 4.52 -11.67
C PHE A 373 -21.73 6.01 -11.70
N THR A 374 -22.48 6.47 -10.69
CA THR A 374 -22.85 7.89 -10.54
C THR A 374 -21.62 8.75 -10.30
N ALA A 375 -20.67 8.30 -9.47
CA ALA A 375 -19.44 9.02 -9.19
C ALA A 375 -18.57 9.24 -10.45
N ILE A 376 -18.45 8.25 -11.33
CA ILE A 376 -17.60 8.34 -12.54
C ILE A 376 -18.31 9.07 -13.69
N THR A 377 -19.57 8.73 -14.01
CA THR A 377 -20.28 9.34 -15.16
C THR A 377 -20.97 10.65 -14.85
N GLN A 378 -21.24 10.95 -13.58
CA GLN A 378 -22.08 12.05 -13.09
C GLN A 378 -23.57 11.95 -13.46
N TYR A 379 -24.04 10.79 -13.95
CA TYR A 379 -25.47 10.49 -14.09
C TYR A 379 -25.97 9.77 -12.84
N SER A 380 -27.04 10.27 -12.24
CA SER A 380 -27.68 9.61 -11.09
C SER A 380 -28.44 8.35 -11.52
N ALA A 381 -28.67 7.43 -10.58
CA ALA A 381 -29.43 6.21 -10.83
C ALA A 381 -30.85 6.50 -11.39
N GLU A 382 -31.51 7.53 -10.87
CA GLU A 382 -32.85 7.97 -11.31
C GLU A 382 -32.87 8.49 -12.76
N GLU A 383 -31.76 9.05 -13.25
CA GLU A 383 -31.66 9.60 -14.62
C GLU A 383 -31.32 8.54 -15.68
N VAL A 384 -30.80 7.38 -15.27
CA VAL A 384 -30.45 6.28 -16.20
C VAL A 384 -31.45 5.13 -16.15
N HIS A 385 -32.02 4.84 -14.98
CA HIS A 385 -32.98 3.75 -14.82
C HIS A 385 -34.17 3.90 -15.78
N GLY A 386 -34.55 2.81 -16.45
CA GLY A 386 -35.63 2.80 -17.44
C GLY A 386 -35.30 3.47 -18.78
N HIS A 387 -34.11 4.05 -18.96
CA HIS A 387 -33.68 4.68 -20.21
C HIS A 387 -32.74 3.75 -21.01
N ARG A 388 -32.72 3.88 -22.34
CA ARG A 388 -31.75 3.17 -23.19
C ARG A 388 -30.41 3.90 -23.20
N LEU A 389 -29.29 3.17 -23.19
CA LEU A 389 -27.95 3.75 -23.20
C LEU A 389 -27.71 4.71 -24.38
N ALA A 390 -28.25 4.40 -25.57
CA ALA A 390 -28.21 5.26 -26.76
C ALA A 390 -28.88 6.64 -26.58
N GLN A 391 -29.70 6.84 -25.54
CA GLN A 391 -30.38 8.11 -25.25
C GLN A 391 -29.55 9.03 -24.33
N LEU A 392 -28.41 8.56 -23.84
CA LEU A 392 -27.56 9.22 -22.84
C LEU A 392 -26.22 9.59 -23.50
N PRO A 393 -25.98 10.85 -23.92
CA PRO A 393 -24.85 11.21 -24.80
C PRO A 393 -23.44 10.93 -24.25
N ALA A 394 -23.29 10.75 -22.94
CA ALA A 394 -22.03 10.34 -22.30
C ALA A 394 -21.76 8.83 -22.38
N LEU A 395 -22.77 8.04 -22.76
CA LEU A 395 -22.80 6.58 -22.80
C LEU A 395 -23.07 6.05 -24.21
N GLU A 396 -23.07 6.92 -25.23
CA GLU A 396 -23.31 6.56 -26.64
C GLU A 396 -22.32 5.49 -27.12
N ASN A 397 -21.02 5.71 -26.93
CA ASN A 397 -19.93 4.73 -27.16
C ASN A 397 -20.17 3.38 -26.43
N LEU A 398 -20.83 3.42 -25.28
CA LEU A 398 -21.14 2.25 -24.44
C LEU A 398 -22.32 1.45 -25.02
N SER A 399 -23.29 2.15 -25.64
CA SER A 399 -24.36 1.54 -26.42
C SER A 399 -23.86 0.92 -27.72
N GLU A 400 -22.93 1.57 -28.42
CA GLU A 400 -22.28 0.99 -29.62
C GLU A 400 -21.57 -0.33 -29.28
N LEU A 401 -20.77 -0.35 -28.19
CA LEU A 401 -20.05 -1.55 -27.74
C LEU A 401 -20.96 -2.72 -27.33
N LEU A 402 -22.21 -2.46 -26.95
CA LEU A 402 -23.19 -3.48 -26.58
C LEU A 402 -23.96 -4.04 -27.78
N PHE A 403 -24.31 -3.19 -28.76
CA PHE A 403 -25.31 -3.49 -29.78
C PHE A 403 -24.80 -3.51 -31.23
N ASP A 404 -23.56 -3.06 -31.50
CA ASP A 404 -23.02 -3.07 -32.86
C ASP A 404 -22.63 -4.50 -33.33
N ALA A 405 -23.00 -4.83 -34.56
CA ALA A 405 -22.94 -6.18 -35.12
C ALA A 405 -21.50 -6.74 -35.35
N PRO A 406 -20.46 -5.93 -35.62
CA PRO A 406 -19.07 -6.39 -35.67
C PRO A 406 -18.45 -6.68 -34.29
N SER A 407 -19.08 -6.22 -33.20
CA SER A 407 -18.52 -6.29 -31.84
C SER A 407 -18.09 -7.73 -31.48
N ALA A 408 -16.98 -7.85 -30.75
CA ALA A 408 -16.55 -9.16 -30.26
C ALA A 408 -17.59 -9.78 -29.33
N LEU A 409 -18.34 -8.94 -28.59
CA LEU A 409 -19.46 -9.33 -27.73
C LEU A 409 -20.60 -10.03 -28.50
N ALA A 410 -20.77 -9.79 -29.80
CA ALA A 410 -21.69 -10.58 -30.62
C ALA A 410 -21.24 -12.05 -30.77
N LYS A 411 -19.92 -12.31 -30.74
CA LYS A 411 -19.29 -13.62 -31.01
C LYS A 411 -18.80 -14.36 -29.75
N SER A 412 -18.60 -13.67 -28.64
CA SER A 412 -18.15 -14.22 -27.35
C SER A 412 -19.22 -14.07 -26.26
N ASN A 413 -18.96 -14.58 -25.05
CA ASN A 413 -19.79 -14.31 -23.87
C ASN A 413 -19.38 -13.04 -23.11
N SER A 414 -18.18 -12.52 -23.36
CA SER A 414 -17.66 -11.32 -22.72
C SER A 414 -16.70 -10.53 -23.60
N TRP A 415 -16.57 -9.24 -23.32
CA TRP A 415 -15.61 -8.31 -23.92
C TRP A 415 -14.89 -7.51 -22.83
N GLN A 416 -13.67 -7.07 -23.10
CA GLN A 416 -12.92 -6.16 -22.24
C GLN A 416 -12.07 -5.22 -23.10
N GLY A 417 -11.97 -3.94 -22.71
CA GLY A 417 -11.14 -2.97 -23.40
C GLY A 417 -11.02 -1.62 -22.69
N GLU A 418 -10.07 -0.81 -23.16
CA GLU A 418 -9.93 0.61 -22.78
C GLU A 418 -10.62 1.50 -23.82
N PHE A 419 -11.24 2.58 -23.38
CA PHE A 419 -11.88 3.56 -24.25
C PHE A 419 -11.81 4.97 -23.66
N LYS A 420 -11.97 5.98 -24.50
CA LYS A 420 -12.19 7.36 -24.06
C LYS A 420 -13.69 7.62 -24.03
N SER A 421 -14.17 8.28 -22.99
CA SER A 421 -15.52 8.84 -22.92
C SER A 421 -15.50 10.23 -22.30
N ARG A 422 -16.68 10.78 -22.03
CA ARG A 422 -16.88 12.04 -21.31
C ARG A 422 -17.88 11.82 -20.18
N ARG A 423 -17.73 12.52 -19.06
CA ARG A 423 -18.77 12.58 -18.02
C ARG A 423 -19.90 13.51 -18.46
N LYS A 424 -20.98 13.60 -17.67
CA LYS A 424 -22.14 14.47 -17.92
C LYS A 424 -21.77 15.96 -18.09
N ASN A 425 -20.74 16.44 -17.36
CA ASN A 425 -20.16 17.79 -17.50
C ASN A 425 -19.29 17.99 -18.76
N LEU A 426 -19.21 17.02 -19.68
CA LEU A 426 -18.34 16.95 -20.87
C LEU A 426 -16.84 16.76 -20.60
N GLU A 427 -16.42 16.57 -19.35
CA GLU A 427 -15.02 16.29 -18.96
C GLU A 427 -14.56 14.94 -19.54
N PRO A 428 -13.44 14.89 -20.29
CA PRO A 428 -12.96 13.66 -20.90
C PRO A 428 -12.25 12.75 -19.88
N TYR A 429 -12.56 11.46 -19.90
CA TYR A 429 -11.93 10.45 -19.05
C TYR A 429 -11.60 9.17 -19.84
N TRP A 430 -10.69 8.35 -19.30
CA TRP A 430 -10.40 7.01 -19.78
C TRP A 430 -11.14 5.97 -18.94
N GLY A 431 -11.99 5.18 -19.57
CA GLY A 431 -12.62 4.02 -18.95
C GLY A 431 -11.91 2.74 -19.33
N GLN A 432 -11.76 1.82 -18.38
CA GLN A 432 -11.58 0.39 -18.67
C GLN A 432 -12.90 -0.32 -18.39
N LEU A 433 -13.44 -1.03 -19.37
CA LEU A 433 -14.77 -1.65 -19.31
C LEU A 433 -14.66 -3.15 -19.61
N SER A 434 -15.37 -3.95 -18.82
CA SER A 434 -15.67 -5.35 -19.12
C SER A 434 -17.18 -5.54 -19.17
N ILE A 435 -17.67 -6.21 -20.21
CA ILE A 435 -19.09 -6.57 -20.37
C ILE A 435 -19.18 -8.09 -20.45
N SER A 436 -20.16 -8.68 -19.77
CA SER A 436 -20.50 -10.11 -19.90
C SER A 436 -22.00 -10.32 -20.10
N LYS A 437 -22.36 -11.36 -20.86
CA LYS A 437 -23.75 -11.81 -21.03
C LYS A 437 -24.24 -12.57 -19.80
N VAL A 438 -25.47 -12.31 -19.38
CA VAL A 438 -26.18 -13.00 -18.30
C VAL A 438 -27.34 -13.78 -18.90
N TYR A 439 -27.40 -15.07 -18.59
CA TYR A 439 -28.42 -15.98 -19.11
C TYR A 439 -29.38 -16.39 -17.98
N GLY A 440 -30.66 -16.52 -18.31
CA GLY A 440 -31.66 -17.12 -17.42
C GLY A 440 -31.58 -18.66 -17.41
N ASP A 441 -32.37 -19.31 -16.56
CA ASP A 441 -32.34 -20.77 -16.34
C ASP A 441 -32.58 -21.57 -17.65
N ASN A 442 -33.39 -21.03 -18.56
CA ASN A 442 -33.68 -21.60 -19.88
C ASN A 442 -32.51 -21.45 -20.90
N ARG A 443 -31.37 -20.89 -20.49
CA ARG A 443 -30.24 -20.43 -21.34
C ARG A 443 -30.59 -19.32 -22.34
N GLU A 444 -31.70 -18.61 -22.13
CA GLU A 444 -32.03 -17.39 -22.87
C GLU A 444 -31.21 -16.21 -22.35
N LEU A 445 -30.80 -15.30 -23.25
CA LEU A 445 -30.06 -14.09 -22.89
C LEU A 445 -31.03 -13.09 -22.25
N THR A 446 -30.85 -12.78 -20.96
CA THR A 446 -31.74 -11.88 -20.23
C THR A 446 -31.12 -10.50 -20.05
N HIS A 447 -29.85 -10.43 -19.65
CA HIS A 447 -29.18 -9.17 -19.33
C HIS A 447 -27.71 -9.15 -19.81
N TYR A 448 -27.13 -7.96 -19.80
CA TYR A 448 -25.71 -7.68 -19.88
C TYR A 448 -25.26 -7.04 -18.57
N ILE A 449 -24.18 -7.54 -17.97
CA ILE A 449 -23.52 -6.90 -16.84
C ILE A 449 -22.25 -6.20 -17.33
N GLY A 450 -22.19 -4.89 -17.13
CA GLY A 450 -21.02 -4.04 -17.36
C GLY A 450 -20.34 -3.69 -16.03
N ILE A 451 -19.02 -3.84 -15.98
CA ILE A 451 -18.17 -3.37 -14.89
C ILE A 451 -17.13 -2.44 -15.50
N TYR A 452 -16.99 -1.21 -15.01
CA TYR A 452 -15.94 -0.30 -15.49
C TYR A 452 -15.26 0.51 -14.38
N GLU A 453 -14.06 0.98 -14.70
CA GLU A 453 -13.14 1.70 -13.82
C GLU A 453 -12.65 2.98 -14.52
N ASP A 454 -12.46 4.07 -13.77
CA ASP A 454 -11.85 5.32 -14.26
C ASP A 454 -10.32 5.27 -14.14
N ILE A 455 -9.67 4.78 -15.20
CA ILE A 455 -8.20 4.64 -15.24
C ILE A 455 -7.48 5.95 -15.59
N THR A 456 -8.16 7.10 -15.59
CA THR A 456 -7.59 8.39 -16.02
C THR A 456 -6.37 8.80 -15.19
N GLN A 457 -6.43 8.64 -13.86
CA GLN A 457 -5.29 8.94 -12.99
C GLN A 457 -4.11 7.99 -13.25
N THR A 458 -4.38 6.71 -13.50
CA THR A 458 -3.37 5.71 -13.87
C THR A 458 -2.69 6.06 -15.20
N LYS A 459 -3.46 6.44 -16.23
CA LYS A 459 -2.91 6.89 -17.52
C LYS A 459 -2.10 8.19 -17.40
N LEU A 460 -2.58 9.17 -16.63
CA LEU A 460 -1.85 10.43 -16.38
C LEU A 460 -0.57 10.20 -15.57
N ALA A 461 -0.60 9.31 -14.58
CA ALA A 461 0.58 8.90 -13.82
C ALA A 461 1.60 8.18 -14.70
N GLN A 462 1.16 7.25 -15.55
CA GLN A 462 2.03 6.56 -16.50
C GLN A 462 2.68 7.54 -17.49
N GLN A 463 1.90 8.42 -18.14
CA GLN A 463 2.44 9.46 -19.01
C GLN A 463 3.43 10.40 -18.30
N ARG A 464 3.19 10.69 -17.01
CA ARG A 464 4.11 11.48 -16.19
C ARG A 464 5.40 10.71 -15.85
N ILE A 465 5.31 9.42 -15.58
CA ILE A 465 6.48 8.54 -15.37
C ILE A 465 7.31 8.42 -16.64
N GLU A 466 6.69 8.17 -17.80
CA GLU A 466 7.36 8.13 -19.11
C GLU A 466 8.05 9.45 -19.42
N ARG A 467 7.40 10.59 -19.13
CA ARG A 467 7.99 11.92 -19.29
C ARG A 467 9.19 12.15 -18.36
N LEU A 468 9.09 11.75 -17.08
CA LEU A 468 10.20 11.83 -16.12
C LEU A 468 11.36 10.89 -16.48
N ALA A 469 11.06 9.73 -17.06
CA ALA A 469 12.05 8.74 -17.48
C ALA A 469 12.83 9.15 -18.73
N TYR A 470 12.22 9.94 -19.64
CA TYR A 470 12.78 10.23 -20.98
C TYR A 470 12.96 11.70 -21.34
N THR A 471 12.58 12.67 -20.49
CA THR A 471 12.82 14.11 -20.75
C THR A 471 13.58 14.80 -19.63
N ASP A 472 14.34 15.84 -19.96
CA ASP A 472 14.96 16.72 -18.98
C ASP A 472 13.94 17.76 -18.50
N ASN A 473 13.64 17.73 -17.20
CA ASN A 473 12.62 18.58 -16.57
C ASN A 473 12.88 20.09 -16.73
N LEU A 474 14.15 20.51 -16.87
CA LEU A 474 14.50 21.92 -17.05
C LEU A 474 14.27 22.38 -18.49
N THR A 475 14.87 21.68 -19.46
CA THR A 475 14.92 22.13 -20.87
C THR A 475 13.79 21.58 -21.75
N ASN A 476 13.05 20.56 -21.30
CA ASN A 476 12.09 19.79 -22.11
C ASN A 476 12.70 19.17 -23.39
N LEU A 477 14.01 18.92 -23.37
CA LEU A 477 14.70 18.07 -24.34
C LEU A 477 14.60 16.59 -23.93
N GLY A 478 15.06 15.68 -24.81
CA GLY A 478 15.35 14.31 -24.39
C GLY A 478 16.44 14.30 -23.30
N ASN A 479 16.36 13.36 -22.37
CA ASN A 479 17.43 13.11 -21.40
C ASN A 479 18.42 12.04 -21.93
N ARG A 480 19.49 11.76 -21.17
CA ARG A 480 20.49 10.75 -21.55
C ARG A 480 19.90 9.35 -21.83
N PRO A 481 19.02 8.76 -20.98
CA PRO A 481 18.30 7.53 -21.32
C PRO A 481 17.56 7.55 -22.65
N ALA A 482 16.82 8.63 -22.95
CA ALA A 482 16.07 8.74 -24.21
C ALA A 482 17.00 8.84 -25.43
N PHE A 483 18.10 9.59 -25.30
CA PHE A 483 19.09 9.72 -26.38
C PHE A 483 19.78 8.39 -26.68
N ILE A 484 20.19 7.65 -25.65
CA ILE A 484 20.81 6.33 -25.81
C ILE A 484 19.79 5.38 -26.47
N ARG A 485 18.54 5.33 -25.99
CA ARG A 485 17.51 4.47 -26.61
C ARG A 485 17.28 4.82 -28.09
N ASN A 486 17.20 6.10 -28.45
CA ASN A 486 17.07 6.53 -29.84
C ASN A 486 18.32 6.16 -30.68
N LEU A 487 19.52 6.19 -30.10
CA LEU A 487 20.77 5.77 -30.74
C LEU A 487 20.79 4.25 -30.97
N ASP A 488 20.41 3.47 -29.95
CA ASP A 488 20.27 2.01 -30.04
C ASP A 488 19.23 1.61 -31.10
N GLU A 489 18.06 2.27 -31.10
CA GLU A 489 17.01 2.11 -32.12
C GLU A 489 17.52 2.45 -33.53
N ARG A 490 18.31 3.53 -33.69
CA ARG A 490 18.87 3.93 -34.99
C ARG A 490 19.86 2.91 -35.53
N PHE A 491 20.77 2.41 -34.70
CA PHE A 491 21.73 1.35 -35.06
C PHE A 491 21.04 0.01 -35.34
N ALA A 492 20.00 -0.34 -34.58
CA ALA A 492 19.23 -1.56 -34.78
C ALA A 492 18.37 -1.54 -36.06
N ARG A 493 17.97 -0.35 -36.52
CA ARG A 493 17.23 -0.17 -37.78
C ARG A 493 18.12 -0.28 -39.01
N ASP A 494 19.30 0.35 -38.96
CA ASP A 494 20.31 0.35 -40.03
C ASP A 494 21.65 0.84 -39.44
N SER A 495 22.70 0.02 -39.57
CA SER A 495 24.02 0.26 -38.97
C SER A 495 25.09 0.76 -39.95
N ASP A 496 24.81 0.77 -41.25
CA ASP A 496 25.79 1.12 -42.28
C ASP A 496 25.56 2.53 -42.87
N SER A 497 24.36 3.12 -42.74
CA SER A 497 24.15 4.54 -43.03
C SER A 497 24.99 5.45 -42.12
N PRO A 498 25.50 6.59 -42.63
CA PRO A 498 26.35 7.49 -41.86
C PRO A 498 25.56 8.21 -40.77
N ILE A 499 26.12 8.26 -39.57
CA ILE A 499 25.48 8.91 -38.40
C ILE A 499 26.54 9.76 -37.70
N SER A 500 26.24 11.03 -37.42
CA SER A 500 27.15 11.93 -36.70
C SER A 500 26.67 12.25 -35.30
N LEU A 501 27.50 11.94 -34.31
CA LEU A 501 27.27 12.21 -32.89
C LEU A 501 28.16 13.36 -32.41
N LEU A 502 27.54 14.45 -31.98
CA LEU A 502 28.21 15.61 -31.38
C LEU A 502 27.88 15.65 -29.88
N LEU A 503 28.89 15.73 -29.03
CA LEU A 503 28.74 16.09 -27.62
C LEU A 503 29.22 17.52 -27.42
N VAL A 504 28.42 18.34 -26.75
CA VAL A 504 28.60 19.80 -26.62
C VAL A 504 28.58 20.18 -25.15
N ASP A 505 29.61 20.85 -24.66
CA ASP A 505 29.69 21.36 -23.28
C ASP A 505 29.75 22.88 -23.28
N ILE A 506 28.95 23.53 -22.42
CA ILE A 506 29.01 24.98 -22.24
C ILE A 506 30.18 25.32 -21.32
N ASP A 507 31.19 25.99 -21.87
CA ASP A 507 32.45 26.26 -21.19
C ASP A 507 32.25 27.15 -19.96
N ASN A 508 33.03 26.90 -18.91
CA ASN A 508 33.08 27.74 -17.70
C ASN A 508 31.72 27.94 -16.98
N PHE A 509 30.67 27.16 -17.30
CA PHE A 509 29.31 27.33 -16.77
C PHE A 509 29.25 27.37 -15.23
N LYS A 510 30.14 26.65 -14.53
CA LYS A 510 30.27 26.75 -13.07
C LYS A 510 30.53 28.18 -12.61
N ARG A 511 31.45 28.92 -13.25
CA ARG A 511 31.76 30.33 -12.92
C ARG A 511 30.53 31.22 -13.07
N ILE A 512 29.63 30.90 -14.01
CA ILE A 512 28.37 31.63 -14.21
C ILE A 512 27.42 31.38 -13.02
N ASN A 513 27.25 30.11 -12.60
CA ASN A 513 26.48 29.79 -11.39
C ASN A 513 27.08 30.43 -10.13
N ASP A 514 28.40 30.36 -9.96
CA ASP A 514 29.12 30.91 -8.81
C ASP A 514 29.03 32.45 -8.75
N SER A 515 28.85 33.14 -9.90
CA SER A 515 28.79 34.61 -10.00
C SER A 515 27.38 35.19 -10.06
N LEU A 516 26.43 34.50 -10.71
CA LEU A 516 25.07 34.99 -11.01
C LEU A 516 23.96 34.13 -10.37
N GLY A 517 24.32 33.06 -9.66
CA GLY A 517 23.39 32.14 -9.01
C GLY A 517 22.76 31.11 -9.96
N HIS A 518 22.43 29.94 -9.40
CA HIS A 518 21.88 28.80 -10.15
C HIS A 518 20.60 29.11 -10.93
N GLN A 519 19.72 29.99 -10.43
CA GLN A 519 18.49 30.37 -11.14
C GLN A 519 18.77 31.07 -12.48
N THR A 520 19.84 31.87 -12.54
CA THR A 520 20.29 32.53 -13.78
C THR A 520 20.90 31.51 -14.74
N GLY A 521 21.69 30.56 -14.21
CA GLY A 521 22.26 29.44 -14.97
C GLY A 521 21.18 28.51 -15.55
N ASP A 522 20.12 28.22 -14.82
CA ASP A 522 18.99 27.41 -15.29
C ASP A 522 18.24 28.09 -16.45
N LYS A 523 17.98 29.40 -16.35
CA LYS A 523 17.37 30.19 -17.43
C LYS A 523 18.29 30.32 -18.65
N LEU A 524 19.59 30.41 -18.43
CA LEU A 524 20.62 30.38 -19.48
C LEU A 524 20.59 29.03 -20.22
N LEU A 525 20.52 27.90 -19.49
CA LEU A 525 20.39 26.55 -20.09
C LEU A 525 19.08 26.33 -20.84
N ILE A 526 17.94 26.85 -20.36
CA ILE A 526 16.67 26.86 -21.10
C ILE A 526 16.81 27.63 -22.42
N SER A 527 17.48 28.79 -22.38
CA SER A 527 17.69 29.65 -23.54
C SER A 527 18.64 29.01 -24.56
N LEU A 528 19.72 28.38 -24.09
CA LEU A 528 20.65 27.58 -24.87
C LEU A 528 19.97 26.38 -25.52
N ALA A 529 19.21 25.58 -24.77
CA ALA A 529 18.47 24.44 -25.28
C ALA A 529 17.52 24.84 -26.42
N ARG A 530 16.77 25.94 -26.25
CA ARG A 530 15.90 26.49 -27.30
C ARG A 530 16.70 26.96 -28.51
N ARG A 531 17.84 27.63 -28.31
CA ARG A 531 18.68 28.12 -29.41
C ARG A 531 19.30 26.97 -30.21
N LEU A 532 19.89 26.00 -29.53
CA LEU A 532 20.48 24.79 -30.13
C LEU A 532 19.42 24.02 -30.94
N ARG A 533 18.21 23.84 -30.38
CA ARG A 533 17.08 23.21 -31.07
C ARG A 533 16.65 23.97 -32.33
N ASN A 534 16.72 25.31 -32.32
CA ASN A 534 16.36 26.14 -33.46
C ASN A 534 17.47 26.24 -34.53
N SER A 535 18.73 25.92 -34.20
CA SER A 535 19.82 25.85 -35.18
C SER A 535 19.92 24.50 -35.90
N LEU A 536 19.32 23.44 -35.34
CA LEU A 536 19.28 22.12 -35.96
C LEU A 536 18.13 22.06 -36.99
N SER A 537 18.41 21.48 -38.16
CA SER A 537 17.40 21.17 -39.16
C SER A 537 16.54 19.97 -38.72
N SER A 538 15.47 19.67 -39.46
CA SER A 538 14.44 18.69 -39.09
C SER A 538 14.88 17.22 -39.02
N GLY A 539 16.17 16.91 -39.24
CA GLY A 539 16.77 15.58 -39.03
C GLY A 539 17.66 15.45 -37.78
N GLY A 540 17.82 16.52 -36.99
CA GLY A 540 18.67 16.52 -35.79
C GLY A 540 17.91 16.21 -34.50
N SER A 541 18.32 15.17 -33.78
CA SER A 541 17.84 14.88 -32.41
C SER A 541 18.74 15.57 -31.38
N LEU A 542 18.15 16.27 -30.40
CA LEU A 542 18.86 17.03 -29.36
C LEU A 542 18.41 16.58 -27.96
N ALA A 543 19.40 16.25 -27.12
CA ALA A 543 19.22 15.89 -25.72
C ALA A 543 20.14 16.70 -24.79
N ARG A 544 19.83 16.68 -23.49
CA ARG A 544 20.70 17.17 -22.41
C ARG A 544 21.10 15.99 -21.52
N PHE A 545 22.39 15.86 -21.23
CA PHE A 545 22.94 14.71 -20.50
C PHE A 545 23.06 14.96 -19.00
N ALA A 546 23.70 16.06 -18.61
CA ALA A 546 23.87 16.53 -17.25
C ALA A 546 24.24 18.02 -17.28
N SER A 547 23.97 18.79 -16.22
CA SER A 547 24.49 20.16 -16.02
C SER A 547 24.50 21.03 -17.30
N ASN A 548 25.67 21.14 -17.94
CA ASN A 548 26.02 21.97 -19.09
C ASN A 548 26.37 21.15 -20.34
N GLU A 549 26.12 19.84 -20.34
CA GLU A 549 26.37 18.91 -21.46
C GLU A 549 25.10 18.62 -22.26
N PHE A 550 25.17 18.85 -23.57
CA PHE A 550 24.16 18.51 -24.56
C PHE A 550 24.70 17.47 -25.55
N ALA A 551 23.81 16.71 -26.17
CA ALA A 551 24.15 15.74 -27.20
C ALA A 551 23.26 15.93 -28.43
N VAL A 552 23.86 15.91 -29.62
CA VAL A 552 23.18 15.98 -30.90
C VAL A 552 23.46 14.71 -31.67
N LEU A 553 22.40 14.06 -32.16
CA LEU A 553 22.47 12.99 -33.14
C LEU A 553 21.98 13.53 -34.48
N LEU A 554 22.78 13.35 -35.51
CA LEU A 554 22.44 13.69 -36.89
C LEU A 554 22.31 12.38 -37.67
N ASP A 555 21.09 12.08 -38.10
CA ASP A 555 20.82 10.98 -39.01
C ASP A 555 21.33 11.32 -40.43
N ASP A 556 21.80 10.28 -41.12
CA ASP A 556 22.24 10.30 -42.53
C ASP A 556 23.32 11.36 -42.82
N ALA A 557 24.16 11.65 -41.81
CA ALA A 557 25.14 12.72 -41.79
C ALA A 557 26.58 12.19 -41.64
N ASP A 558 27.38 12.40 -42.67
CA ASP A 558 28.79 12.01 -42.72
C ASP A 558 29.71 12.94 -41.91
N LEU A 559 31.01 12.67 -41.93
CA LEU A 559 32.00 13.43 -41.15
C LEU A 559 32.13 14.90 -41.59
N GLU A 560 31.91 15.22 -42.87
CA GLU A 560 31.93 16.61 -43.33
C GLU A 560 30.69 17.36 -42.84
N THR A 561 29.51 16.76 -43.01
CA THR A 561 28.22 17.27 -42.50
C THR A 561 28.27 17.49 -40.98
N GLY A 562 28.83 16.53 -40.25
CA GLY A 562 29.03 16.63 -38.80
C GLY A 562 29.93 17.79 -38.38
N GLN A 563 31.01 18.07 -39.11
CA GLN A 563 31.90 19.20 -38.85
C GLN A 563 31.25 20.55 -39.20
N GLN A 564 30.51 20.62 -40.31
CA GLN A 564 29.75 21.81 -40.69
C GLN A 564 28.72 22.18 -39.61
N VAL A 565 27.92 21.20 -39.15
CA VAL A 565 26.96 21.43 -38.05
C VAL A 565 27.66 21.77 -36.74
N ALA A 566 28.75 21.09 -36.36
CA ALA A 566 29.50 21.43 -35.16
C ALA A 566 30.00 22.90 -35.14
N SER A 567 30.48 23.39 -36.30
CA SER A 567 30.91 24.77 -36.49
C SER A 567 29.73 25.76 -36.44
N GLN A 568 28.58 25.37 -36.98
CA GLN A 568 27.33 26.14 -36.87
C GLN A 568 26.83 26.21 -35.42
N LEU A 569 27.00 25.15 -34.61
CA LEU A 569 26.65 25.16 -33.20
C LEU A 569 27.58 26.09 -32.40
N LEU A 570 28.90 26.07 -32.61
CA LEU A 570 29.83 27.02 -31.97
C LEU A 570 29.46 28.48 -32.24
N THR A 571 29.30 28.84 -33.51
CA THR A 571 28.90 30.19 -33.94
C THR A 571 27.46 30.56 -33.57
N THR A 572 26.69 29.60 -33.02
CA THR A 572 25.36 29.82 -32.44
C THR A 572 25.42 29.96 -30.92
N LEU A 573 26.37 29.31 -30.24
CA LEU A 573 26.62 29.48 -28.80
C LEU A 573 27.20 30.87 -28.50
N ASP A 574 28.26 31.25 -29.20
CA ASP A 574 29.06 32.48 -28.97
C ASP A 574 28.25 33.79 -28.99
N LYS A 575 27.16 33.82 -29.79
CA LYS A 575 26.24 34.97 -29.86
C LYS A 575 25.70 35.30 -28.45
N PRO A 576 25.80 36.54 -27.95
CA PRO A 576 25.28 36.87 -26.62
C PRO A 576 23.79 36.56 -26.45
N MET A 577 23.33 36.31 -25.22
CA MET A 577 21.91 36.10 -24.91
C MET A 577 21.44 36.91 -23.70
N PHE A 578 20.18 37.33 -23.75
CA PHE A 578 19.57 38.17 -22.73
C PHE A 578 18.85 37.29 -21.70
N VAL A 579 19.34 37.30 -20.45
CA VAL A 579 18.83 36.49 -19.33
C VAL A 579 18.77 37.39 -18.10
N ASP A 580 17.62 37.44 -17.41
CA ASP A 580 17.38 38.27 -16.22
C ASP A 580 17.89 39.72 -16.35
N ASN A 581 17.53 40.36 -17.47
CA ASN A 581 17.93 41.71 -17.86
C ASN A 581 19.44 41.96 -18.06
N GLN A 582 20.26 40.90 -18.10
CA GLN A 582 21.69 40.97 -18.40
C GLN A 582 22.02 40.31 -19.73
N LEU A 583 23.08 40.78 -20.39
CA LEU A 583 23.60 40.19 -21.62
C LEU A 583 24.78 39.27 -21.29
N ILE A 584 24.58 37.96 -21.47
CA ILE A 584 25.56 36.91 -21.14
C ILE A 584 26.09 36.29 -22.44
N SER A 585 27.41 36.28 -22.61
CA SER A 585 28.09 35.51 -23.66
C SER A 585 28.62 34.20 -23.09
N VAL A 586 28.56 33.12 -23.86
CA VAL A 586 29.12 31.81 -23.50
C VAL A 586 29.77 31.15 -24.71
N THR A 587 30.91 30.52 -24.49
CA THR A 587 31.50 29.58 -25.46
C THR A 587 31.06 28.15 -25.12
N GLY A 588 31.33 27.23 -26.04
CA GLY A 588 31.24 25.80 -25.73
C GLY A 588 32.31 25.02 -26.48
N SER A 589 32.64 23.85 -25.97
CA SER A 589 33.53 22.87 -26.59
C SER A 589 32.71 21.76 -27.23
N VAL A 590 33.13 21.23 -28.39
CA VAL A 590 32.40 20.18 -29.14
C VAL A 590 33.31 19.00 -29.46
N GLY A 591 32.86 17.79 -29.16
CA GLY A 591 33.47 16.54 -29.62
C GLY A 591 32.60 15.84 -30.65
N LEU A 592 33.16 15.51 -31.81
CA LEU A 592 32.48 14.83 -32.92
C LEU A 592 33.03 13.41 -33.14
N ALA A 593 32.13 12.42 -33.21
CA ALA A 593 32.42 11.09 -33.74
C ALA A 593 31.32 10.66 -34.73
N CYS A 594 31.68 9.84 -35.73
CA CYS A 594 30.79 9.49 -36.84
C CYS A 594 30.80 7.98 -37.06
N ALA A 595 29.65 7.33 -37.15
CA ALA A 595 29.54 5.93 -37.58
C ALA A 595 29.51 5.85 -39.13
N PRO A 596 30.05 4.79 -39.75
CA PRO A 596 30.75 3.65 -39.13
C PRO A 596 32.25 3.91 -38.83
N LEU A 597 32.80 5.08 -39.19
CA LEU A 597 34.24 5.38 -39.20
C LEU A 597 34.89 5.39 -37.80
N HIS A 598 34.23 5.97 -36.80
CA HIS A 598 34.71 6.17 -35.43
C HIS A 598 34.01 5.23 -34.43
N GLY A 599 33.30 4.20 -34.91
CA GLY A 599 32.56 3.22 -34.12
C GLY A 599 31.40 2.62 -34.91
N ARG A 600 31.12 1.33 -34.69
CA ARG A 600 29.98 0.60 -35.28
C ARG A 600 28.92 0.20 -34.24
N ASP A 601 29.05 0.70 -33.02
CA ASP A 601 28.11 0.48 -31.92
C ASP A 601 27.89 1.78 -31.11
N PRO A 602 26.71 1.93 -30.47
CA PRO A 602 26.38 3.09 -29.65
C PRO A 602 27.39 3.44 -28.56
N GLN A 603 28.01 2.44 -27.91
CA GLN A 603 28.89 2.66 -26.75
C GLN A 603 30.26 3.19 -27.19
N THR A 604 30.86 2.59 -28.22
CA THR A 604 32.11 3.06 -28.81
C THR A 604 31.96 4.46 -29.40
N LEU A 605 30.87 4.73 -30.13
CA LEU A 605 30.62 6.04 -30.72
C LEU A 605 30.49 7.13 -29.63
N MET A 606 29.70 6.86 -28.58
CA MET A 606 29.55 7.74 -27.42
C MET A 606 30.86 7.97 -26.66
N ARG A 607 31.65 6.92 -26.42
CA ARG A 607 32.96 7.04 -25.76
C ARG A 607 33.92 7.90 -26.59
N ASN A 608 33.97 7.67 -27.89
CA ASN A 608 34.90 8.32 -28.79
C ASN A 608 34.54 9.81 -29.01
N ALA A 609 33.25 10.16 -29.08
CA ALA A 609 32.80 11.56 -29.04
C ALA A 609 33.16 12.24 -27.71
N GLY A 610 33.08 11.52 -26.58
CA GLY A 610 33.48 12.01 -25.25
C GLY A 610 34.98 12.30 -25.14
N LEU A 611 35.83 11.43 -25.70
CA LEU A 611 37.27 11.66 -25.79
C LEU A 611 37.61 12.90 -26.64
N ALA A 612 36.92 13.09 -27.76
CA ALA A 612 37.06 14.29 -28.58
C ALA A 612 36.65 15.56 -27.82
N LEU A 613 35.51 15.54 -27.12
CA LEU A 613 35.04 16.67 -26.30
C LEU A 613 36.03 17.02 -25.18
N HIS A 614 36.61 16.02 -24.51
CA HIS A 614 37.64 16.24 -23.51
C HIS A 614 38.89 16.91 -24.10
N LYS A 615 39.31 16.49 -25.29
CA LYS A 615 40.45 17.11 -25.99
C LYS A 615 40.15 18.54 -26.44
N ALA A 616 38.94 18.83 -26.91
CA ALA A 616 38.50 20.21 -27.20
C ALA A 616 38.59 21.12 -25.96
N LYS A 617 38.17 20.63 -24.79
CA LYS A 617 38.32 21.34 -23.50
C LYS A 617 39.78 21.56 -23.12
N ALA A 618 40.66 20.60 -23.38
CA ALA A 618 42.09 20.67 -23.05
C ALA A 618 42.88 21.59 -23.98
N ASN A 619 42.58 21.60 -25.28
CA ASN A 619 43.25 22.43 -26.30
C ASN A 619 42.86 23.93 -26.26
N GLY A 620 42.36 24.44 -25.13
CA GLY A 620 41.98 25.85 -24.97
C GLY A 620 40.47 26.16 -25.04
N LYS A 621 39.59 25.13 -25.13
CA LYS A 621 38.12 25.27 -25.22
C LYS A 621 37.67 25.94 -26.53
N HIS A 622 36.38 26.33 -26.61
CA HIS A 622 35.76 27.02 -27.75
C HIS A 622 36.07 26.46 -29.15
N GLN A 623 36.13 25.13 -29.30
CA GLN A 623 36.52 24.49 -30.56
C GLN A 623 35.78 23.18 -30.82
N VAL A 624 35.77 22.77 -32.08
CA VAL A 624 35.36 21.41 -32.50
C VAL A 624 36.61 20.53 -32.55
N GLN A 625 36.59 19.42 -31.83
CA GLN A 625 37.54 18.34 -32.02
C GLN A 625 36.84 17.16 -32.67
N VAL A 626 37.43 16.65 -33.75
CA VAL A 626 37.06 15.37 -34.35
C VAL A 626 37.78 14.24 -33.60
N PHE A 627 37.10 13.14 -33.33
CA PHE A 627 37.75 11.94 -32.80
C PHE A 627 38.79 11.39 -33.79
N THR A 628 39.95 10.99 -33.27
CA THR A 628 40.93 10.19 -34.01
C THR A 628 41.46 9.09 -33.10
N GLU A 629 41.98 8.00 -33.67
CA GLU A 629 42.58 6.91 -32.87
C GLU A 629 43.74 7.39 -31.99
N ALA A 630 44.44 8.45 -32.42
CA ALA A 630 45.48 9.10 -31.62
C ALA A 630 44.96 9.66 -30.29
N LEU A 631 43.71 10.15 -30.22
CA LEU A 631 43.10 10.60 -28.96
C LEU A 631 42.78 9.44 -28.02
N ASN A 632 42.40 8.29 -28.57
CA ASN A 632 42.19 7.06 -27.79
C ASN A 632 43.52 6.51 -27.25
N ALA A 633 44.59 6.57 -28.05
CA ALA A 633 45.95 6.25 -27.62
C ALA A 633 46.44 7.24 -26.55
N GLU A 634 46.22 8.55 -26.71
CA GLU A 634 46.58 9.60 -25.74
C GLU A 634 45.89 9.37 -24.39
N ALA A 635 44.57 9.15 -24.39
CA ALA A 635 43.80 8.89 -23.17
C ALA A 635 44.25 7.59 -22.47
N SER A 636 44.52 6.53 -23.25
CA SER A 636 45.04 5.26 -22.72
C SER A 636 46.44 5.43 -22.12
N TYR A 637 47.30 6.22 -22.77
CA TYR A 637 48.65 6.53 -22.30
C TYR A 637 48.63 7.41 -21.04
N LYS A 638 47.71 8.37 -20.96
CA LYS A 638 47.51 9.22 -19.78
C LYS A 638 47.08 8.41 -18.55
N LEU A 639 46.15 7.46 -18.72
CA LEU A 639 45.78 6.49 -17.66
C LEU A 639 46.96 5.58 -17.28
N PHE A 640 47.78 5.15 -18.23
CA PHE A 640 49.03 4.43 -17.94
C PHE A 640 49.99 5.29 -17.10
N VAL A 641 50.19 6.55 -17.48
CA VAL A 641 51.06 7.49 -16.73
C VAL A 641 50.54 7.70 -15.32
N GLU A 642 49.26 8.02 -15.12
CA GLU A 642 48.65 8.24 -13.79
C GLU A 642 48.87 7.04 -12.84
N ASN A 643 48.58 5.83 -13.31
CA ASN A 643 48.70 4.62 -12.50
C ASN A 643 50.16 4.30 -12.14
N ASN A 644 51.11 4.52 -13.05
CA ASN A 644 52.51 4.19 -12.81
C ASN A 644 53.26 5.32 -12.08
N LEU A 645 52.91 6.60 -12.26
CA LEU A 645 53.61 7.73 -11.64
C LEU A 645 53.49 7.72 -10.10
N ARG A 646 52.36 7.26 -9.56
CA ARG A 646 52.20 7.05 -8.10
C ARG A 646 53.13 5.97 -7.55
N ARG A 647 53.48 4.97 -8.37
CA ARG A 647 54.47 3.93 -8.03
C ARG A 647 55.90 4.44 -8.22
N ALA A 648 56.16 5.25 -9.25
CA ALA A 648 57.47 5.81 -9.56
C ALA A 648 58.10 6.55 -8.38
N LEU A 649 57.29 7.33 -7.65
CA LEU A 649 57.71 8.08 -6.46
C LEU A 649 58.10 7.18 -5.27
N THR A 650 57.54 5.97 -5.15
CA THR A 650 57.84 5.04 -4.05
C THR A 650 58.89 3.97 -4.40
N GLN A 651 59.14 3.74 -5.70
CA GLN A 651 60.10 2.73 -6.18
C GLN A 651 61.43 3.32 -6.69
N ASN A 652 61.66 4.63 -6.53
CA ASN A 652 62.84 5.36 -7.01
C ASN A 652 63.00 5.30 -8.56
N GLU A 653 61.89 5.31 -9.30
CA GLU A 653 61.93 5.44 -10.78
C GLU A 653 62.19 6.90 -11.22
N LEU A 654 62.04 7.87 -10.32
CA LEU A 654 62.31 9.30 -10.56
C LEU A 654 63.78 9.64 -10.28
N ASP A 655 64.37 10.47 -11.15
CA ASP A 655 65.76 10.95 -11.06
C ASP A 655 65.81 12.46 -11.40
N VAL A 656 66.92 13.13 -11.08
CA VAL A 656 67.12 14.57 -11.35
C VAL A 656 68.41 14.76 -12.15
N PHE A 657 68.27 15.35 -13.34
CA PHE A 657 69.38 15.74 -14.20
C PHE A 657 69.64 17.24 -14.02
N TYR A 658 70.89 17.67 -14.08
CA TYR A 658 71.27 19.05 -13.77
C TYR A 658 71.89 19.73 -15.01
N GLN A 659 71.34 20.87 -15.46
CA GLN A 659 71.90 21.62 -16.58
C GLN A 659 72.67 22.87 -16.10
N PRO A 660 73.95 23.06 -16.47
CA PRO A 660 74.75 24.20 -16.01
C PRO A 660 74.25 25.59 -16.46
N LYS A 661 74.15 26.53 -15.50
CA LYS A 661 73.93 27.97 -15.74
C LYS A 661 75.28 28.72 -15.69
N LEU A 662 75.65 29.38 -16.79
CA LEU A 662 76.96 30.04 -16.96
C LEU A 662 76.83 31.57 -17.06
N CYS A 663 77.71 32.31 -16.39
CA CYS A 663 77.87 33.75 -16.65
C CYS A 663 78.42 33.97 -18.06
N LEU A 664 77.65 34.63 -18.94
CA LEU A 664 78.06 34.82 -20.33
C LEU A 664 79.29 35.71 -20.46
N ARG A 665 79.47 36.70 -19.57
CA ARG A 665 80.62 37.60 -19.54
C ARG A 665 81.94 36.89 -19.20
N SER A 666 81.94 35.99 -18.22
CA SER A 666 83.19 35.38 -17.70
C SER A 666 83.35 33.89 -18.00
N GLY A 667 82.37 33.22 -18.62
CA GLY A 667 82.38 31.78 -18.89
C GLY A 667 82.41 30.91 -17.62
N ARG A 668 81.98 31.44 -16.47
CA ARG A 668 82.04 30.75 -15.18
C ARG A 668 80.70 30.14 -14.81
N LEU A 669 80.76 28.98 -14.14
CA LEU A 669 79.62 28.35 -13.51
C LEU A 669 79.09 29.21 -12.36
N LEU A 670 77.79 29.51 -12.39
CA LEU A 670 77.06 30.20 -11.33
C LEU A 670 76.14 29.23 -10.57
N GLY A 671 75.53 28.30 -11.30
CA GLY A 671 74.54 27.38 -10.78
C GLY A 671 74.12 26.34 -11.82
N MET A 672 72.93 25.77 -11.62
CA MET A 672 72.32 24.79 -12.51
C MET A 672 70.80 24.70 -12.32
N GLU A 673 70.09 24.28 -13.36
CA GLU A 673 68.68 23.89 -13.25
C GLU A 673 68.53 22.39 -12.96
N ALA A 674 67.62 22.03 -12.04
CA ALA A 674 67.34 20.65 -11.63
C ALA A 674 66.09 20.10 -12.35
N LEU A 675 66.33 19.37 -13.42
CA LEU A 675 65.34 18.88 -14.38
C LEU A 675 64.93 17.43 -14.06
N LEU A 676 63.66 17.24 -13.68
CA LEU A 676 63.09 15.93 -13.35
C LEU A 676 63.12 14.96 -14.55
N ARG A 677 63.44 13.68 -14.30
CA ARG A 677 63.35 12.57 -15.27
C ARG A 677 62.63 11.38 -14.63
N TRP A 678 61.97 10.56 -15.45
CA TRP A 678 61.32 9.32 -15.01
C TRP A 678 61.83 8.16 -15.86
N ASN A 679 62.49 7.20 -15.21
CA ASN A 679 63.06 6.01 -15.83
C ASN A 679 62.15 4.80 -15.56
N HIS A 680 61.11 4.61 -16.37
CA HIS A 680 60.15 3.52 -16.18
C HIS A 680 60.74 2.18 -16.69
N PRO A 681 60.71 1.09 -15.89
CA PRO A 681 61.47 -0.14 -16.17
C PRO A 681 61.19 -0.77 -17.54
N GLU A 682 59.95 -0.72 -18.02
CA GLU A 682 59.54 -1.31 -19.31
C GLU A 682 59.53 -0.32 -20.50
N LYS A 683 59.62 0.99 -20.23
CA LYS A 683 59.42 2.05 -21.25
C LYS A 683 60.65 2.93 -21.45
N GLY A 684 61.68 2.78 -20.62
CA GLY A 684 62.83 3.67 -20.60
C GLY A 684 62.48 5.04 -20.04
N MET A 685 63.18 6.07 -20.51
CA MET A 685 62.98 7.44 -20.03
C MET A 685 61.71 8.05 -20.63
N ILE A 686 60.71 8.33 -19.78
CA ILE A 686 59.49 9.05 -20.15
C ILE A 686 59.79 10.56 -20.11
N ARG A 687 59.33 11.31 -21.13
CA ARG A 687 59.62 12.75 -21.25
C ARG A 687 58.85 13.57 -20.21
N PRO A 688 59.43 14.64 -19.62
CA PRO A 688 58.76 15.50 -18.64
C PRO A 688 57.37 15.97 -19.11
N ASP A 689 57.32 16.51 -20.33
CA ASP A 689 56.13 16.99 -21.03
C ASP A 689 55.00 15.94 -21.18
N GLN A 690 55.30 14.64 -21.05
CA GLN A 690 54.32 13.55 -21.12
C GLN A 690 53.73 13.16 -19.76
N PHE A 691 54.33 13.58 -18.64
CA PHE A 691 53.86 13.18 -17.31
C PHE A 691 53.71 14.31 -16.29
N ILE A 692 54.33 15.49 -16.48
CA ILE A 692 54.14 16.66 -15.60
C ILE A 692 52.69 17.12 -15.65
N SER A 693 52.11 17.27 -16.85
CA SER A 693 50.68 17.62 -17.03
C SER A 693 49.75 16.65 -16.29
N VAL A 694 50.03 15.35 -16.36
CA VAL A 694 49.26 14.32 -15.62
C VAL A 694 49.49 14.43 -14.11
N ALA A 695 50.70 14.78 -13.67
CA ALA A 695 51.02 15.03 -12.26
C ALA A 695 50.29 16.26 -11.71
N GLU A 696 50.08 17.30 -12.52
CA GLU A 696 49.37 18.52 -12.14
C GLU A 696 47.86 18.28 -12.02
N GLU A 697 47.26 17.61 -13.00
CA GLU A 697 45.84 17.25 -12.96
C GLU A 697 45.50 16.32 -11.78
N THR A 698 46.34 15.31 -11.53
CA THR A 698 46.17 14.34 -10.42
C THR A 698 46.65 14.86 -9.06
N GLY A 699 47.29 16.03 -9.01
CA GLY A 699 47.91 16.59 -7.80
C GLY A 699 49.21 15.89 -7.34
N LEU A 700 49.67 14.84 -8.03
CA LEU A 700 50.93 14.15 -7.75
C LEU A 700 52.17 15.07 -7.89
N ILE A 701 52.06 16.19 -8.60
CA ILE A 701 53.12 17.20 -8.70
C ILE A 701 53.52 17.79 -7.33
N ILE A 702 52.60 17.84 -6.35
CA ILE A 702 52.86 18.40 -5.02
C ILE A 702 53.89 17.55 -4.25
N PRO A 703 53.69 16.24 -4.02
CA PRO A 703 54.72 15.41 -3.37
C PRO A 703 55.98 15.21 -4.23
N ILE A 704 55.86 15.23 -5.57
CA ILE A 704 57.03 15.20 -6.47
C ILE A 704 57.89 16.46 -6.28
N GLY A 705 57.30 17.65 -6.24
CA GLY A 705 58.04 18.90 -6.02
C GLY A 705 58.72 18.96 -4.64
N LYS A 706 58.05 18.46 -3.59
CA LYS A 706 58.66 18.32 -2.25
C LYS A 706 59.82 17.31 -2.23
N TRP A 707 59.84 16.33 -3.13
CA TRP A 707 60.98 15.43 -3.34
C TRP A 707 62.11 16.13 -4.13
N ILE A 708 61.80 16.80 -5.24
CA ILE A 708 62.80 17.53 -6.07
C ILE A 708 63.54 18.58 -5.23
N ALA A 709 62.82 19.41 -4.46
CA ALA A 709 63.42 20.43 -3.62
C ALA A 709 64.45 19.85 -2.64
N ARG A 710 64.16 18.67 -2.05
CA ARG A 710 65.08 17.98 -1.14
C ARG A 710 66.30 17.41 -1.89
N GLN A 711 66.13 16.88 -3.10
CA GLN A 711 67.26 16.43 -3.93
C GLN A 711 68.16 17.59 -4.39
N ALA A 712 67.57 18.73 -4.79
CA ALA A 712 68.29 19.94 -5.17
C ALA A 712 69.15 20.48 -4.01
N CYS A 713 68.59 20.54 -2.79
CA CYS A 713 69.33 20.93 -1.60
C CYS A 713 70.50 19.97 -1.30
N ARG A 714 70.26 18.66 -1.38
CA ARG A 714 71.30 17.62 -1.21
C ARG A 714 72.42 17.75 -2.23
N MET A 715 72.09 18.00 -3.49
CA MET A 715 73.08 18.15 -4.55
C MET A 715 73.93 19.41 -4.34
N SER A 716 73.32 20.58 -4.07
CA SER A 716 74.08 21.81 -3.78
C SER A 716 75.03 21.63 -2.58
N ARG A 717 74.58 20.96 -1.51
CA ARG A 717 75.41 20.57 -0.36
C ARG A 717 76.57 19.65 -0.74
N GLN A 718 76.33 18.60 -1.53
CA GLN A 718 77.37 17.67 -2.00
C GLN A 718 78.42 18.37 -2.88
N LEU A 719 77.99 19.23 -3.80
CA LEU A 719 78.87 20.03 -4.67
C LEU A 719 79.73 21.02 -3.86
N THR A 720 79.14 21.66 -2.85
CA THR A 720 79.83 22.55 -1.93
C THR A 720 80.89 21.79 -1.13
N ALA A 721 80.53 20.64 -0.55
CA ALA A 721 81.46 19.76 0.18
C ALA A 721 82.59 19.20 -0.70
N ALA A 722 82.34 18.98 -1.99
CA ALA A 722 83.34 18.56 -2.98
C ALA A 722 84.24 19.72 -3.50
N GLY A 723 84.12 20.93 -2.93
CA GLY A 723 84.96 22.07 -3.26
C GLY A 723 84.69 22.68 -4.64
N LEU A 724 83.49 22.52 -5.20
CA LEU A 724 83.04 23.26 -6.38
C LEU A 724 82.55 24.69 -6.04
N GLY A 725 82.34 24.97 -4.75
CA GLY A 725 81.84 26.24 -4.24
C GLY A 725 80.31 26.27 -4.12
N ASN A 726 79.79 27.40 -3.63
CA ASN A 726 78.37 27.59 -3.38
C ASN A 726 77.64 27.82 -4.71
N LEU A 727 77.16 26.75 -5.32
CA LEU A 727 76.42 26.78 -6.58
C LEU A 727 74.92 26.84 -6.34
N GLN A 728 74.26 27.78 -7.01
CA GLN A 728 72.81 27.94 -6.99
C GLN A 728 72.14 26.79 -7.76
N VAL A 729 71.07 26.22 -7.21
CA VAL A 729 70.26 25.20 -7.90
C VAL A 729 68.85 25.74 -8.07
N ALA A 730 68.38 25.77 -9.32
CA ALA A 730 67.03 26.18 -9.67
C ALA A 730 66.10 24.97 -9.76
N ILE A 731 64.86 25.13 -9.27
CA ILE A 731 63.78 24.16 -9.41
C ILE A 731 62.54 24.84 -10.01
N ASN A 732 61.99 24.22 -11.05
CA ASN A 732 60.68 24.59 -11.59
C ASN A 732 59.58 24.28 -10.55
N LEU A 733 58.60 25.18 -10.43
CA LEU A 733 57.50 25.06 -9.47
C LEU A 733 56.15 25.25 -10.17
N SER A 734 55.34 24.18 -10.21
CA SER A 734 54.06 24.18 -10.92
C SER A 734 53.04 25.15 -10.30
N PRO A 735 52.18 25.82 -11.11
CA PRO A 735 51.05 26.60 -10.61
C PRO A 735 50.17 25.84 -9.60
N LYS A 736 50.03 24.53 -9.81
CA LYS A 736 49.24 23.64 -8.94
C LYS A 736 49.80 23.56 -7.52
N GLN A 737 51.10 23.76 -7.33
CA GLN A 737 51.73 23.70 -6.02
C GLN A 737 51.42 24.91 -5.14
N PHE A 738 51.03 26.05 -5.72
CA PHE A 738 50.53 27.21 -4.94
C PHE A 738 49.14 26.97 -4.36
N SER A 739 48.41 25.94 -4.85
CA SER A 739 47.18 25.45 -4.22
C SER A 739 47.41 24.62 -2.95
N ASP A 740 48.66 24.32 -2.58
CA ASP A 740 49.02 23.68 -1.31
C ASP A 740 49.28 24.75 -0.23
N PRO A 741 48.43 24.86 0.82
CA PRO A 741 48.65 25.82 1.90
C PRO A 741 50.00 25.62 2.61
N ASP A 742 50.50 24.38 2.67
CA ASP A 742 51.73 24.03 3.36
C ASP A 742 52.98 24.22 2.48
N LEU A 743 52.88 24.76 1.26
CA LEU A 743 54.01 24.97 0.35
C LEU A 743 55.18 25.70 1.02
N VAL A 744 54.90 26.86 1.61
CA VAL A 744 55.91 27.74 2.24
C VAL A 744 56.56 27.05 3.45
N ALA A 745 55.76 26.43 4.31
CA ALA A 745 56.23 25.68 5.47
C ALA A 745 57.06 24.44 5.07
N SER A 746 56.68 23.77 3.98
CA SER A 746 57.40 22.61 3.43
C SER A 746 58.79 22.99 2.94
N ILE A 747 58.90 24.09 2.17
CA ILE A 747 60.20 24.58 1.66
C ILE A 747 61.09 25.06 2.82
N ALA A 748 60.54 25.81 3.78
CA ALA A 748 61.28 26.23 4.97
C ALA A 748 61.80 25.05 5.81
N THR A 749 61.01 23.97 5.90
CA THR A 749 61.40 22.74 6.59
C THR A 749 62.53 22.02 5.83
N ILE A 750 62.42 21.86 4.51
CA ILE A 750 63.45 21.19 3.69
C ILE A 750 64.79 21.95 3.73
N LEU A 751 64.79 23.28 3.63
CA LEU A 751 66.01 24.10 3.75
C LEU A 751 66.70 23.89 5.11
N LYS A 752 65.92 23.76 6.19
CA LYS A 752 66.41 23.52 7.55
C LYS A 752 66.90 22.09 7.77
N GLU A 753 66.22 21.08 7.22
CA GLU A 753 66.61 19.67 7.31
C GLU A 753 67.94 19.39 6.59
N GLU A 754 68.10 19.94 5.38
CA GLU A 754 69.27 19.70 4.53
C GLU A 754 70.42 20.70 4.78
N GLU A 755 70.23 21.64 5.70
CA GLU A 755 71.18 22.69 6.14
C GLU A 755 71.65 23.63 4.99
N LEU A 756 70.77 23.95 4.04
CA LEU A 756 71.10 24.79 2.89
C LEU A 756 70.80 26.28 3.15
N PRO A 757 71.76 27.20 2.89
CA PRO A 757 71.47 28.63 2.78
C PRO A 757 70.44 28.90 1.66
N ALA A 758 69.33 29.55 2.01
CA ALA A 758 68.20 29.76 1.11
C ALA A 758 68.55 30.47 -0.21
N ASN A 759 69.57 31.33 -0.21
CA ASN A 759 70.04 32.02 -1.40
C ASN A 759 70.73 31.11 -2.44
N LEU A 760 70.94 29.83 -2.13
CA LEU A 760 71.42 28.81 -3.07
C LEU A 760 70.28 28.00 -3.71
N LEU A 761 69.02 28.23 -3.32
CA LEU A 761 67.84 27.69 -3.98
C LEU A 761 67.15 28.81 -4.78
N GLU A 762 66.85 28.50 -6.03
CA GLU A 762 66.13 29.36 -6.98
C GLU A 762 64.82 28.66 -7.35
N LEU A 763 63.71 29.40 -7.34
CA LEU A 763 62.39 28.87 -7.72
C LEU A 763 61.98 29.50 -9.04
N GLU A 764 61.71 28.66 -10.05
CA GLU A 764 61.31 29.07 -11.40
C GLU A 764 59.79 28.96 -11.55
N LEU A 765 59.17 30.03 -12.06
CA LEU A 765 57.73 30.27 -12.07
C LEU A 765 57.28 30.68 -13.47
N THR A 766 56.42 29.90 -14.13
CA THR A 766 55.97 30.22 -15.50
C THR A 766 55.18 31.54 -15.55
N GLU A 767 55.31 32.29 -16.66
CA GLU A 767 54.59 33.58 -16.86
C GLU A 767 53.07 33.45 -16.59
N GLY A 768 52.46 32.33 -17.00
CA GLY A 768 51.04 32.03 -16.79
C GLY A 768 50.59 32.04 -15.32
N LEU A 769 51.44 31.58 -14.38
CA LEU A 769 51.14 31.65 -12.96
C LEU A 769 50.96 33.10 -12.50
N LEU A 770 51.81 34.02 -12.96
CA LEU A 770 51.76 35.43 -12.53
C LEU A 770 50.61 36.21 -13.16
N LEU A 771 50.04 35.71 -14.27
CA LEU A 771 48.82 36.24 -14.90
C LEU A 771 47.54 35.79 -14.17
N GLU A 772 47.50 34.56 -13.65
CA GLU A 772 46.34 34.02 -12.90
C GLU A 772 46.46 34.16 -11.37
N ALA A 773 47.61 34.64 -10.86
CA ALA A 773 47.93 34.73 -9.44
C ALA A 773 46.92 35.56 -8.63
N THR A 774 46.55 35.03 -7.46
CA THR A 774 45.73 35.71 -6.45
C THR A 774 46.60 36.51 -5.48
N GLU A 775 45.97 37.32 -4.62
CA GLU A 775 46.69 37.95 -3.50
C GLU A 775 47.28 36.91 -2.53
N ASP A 776 46.67 35.73 -2.36
CA ASP A 776 47.23 34.64 -1.56
C ASP A 776 48.52 34.09 -2.19
N THR A 777 48.54 33.92 -3.52
CA THR A 777 49.75 33.57 -4.29
C THR A 777 50.84 34.64 -4.10
N ARG A 778 50.47 35.93 -4.14
CA ARG A 778 51.41 37.04 -3.90
C ARG A 778 52.00 37.00 -2.49
N LEU A 779 51.18 36.72 -1.47
CA LEU A 779 51.61 36.58 -0.07
C LEU A 779 52.52 35.36 0.13
N GLN A 780 52.26 34.22 -0.53
CA GLN A 780 53.15 33.06 -0.52
C GLN A 780 54.52 33.40 -1.14
N LEU A 781 54.55 34.14 -2.26
CA LEU A 781 55.79 34.60 -2.90
C LEU A 781 56.57 35.59 -2.01
N ASP A 782 55.89 36.54 -1.35
CA ASP A 782 56.52 37.45 -0.37
C ASP A 782 57.15 36.67 0.80
N GLN A 783 56.47 35.64 1.31
CA GLN A 783 56.98 34.79 2.39
C GLN A 783 58.20 33.96 1.96
N LEU A 784 58.14 33.32 0.78
CA LEU A 784 59.30 32.61 0.21
C LEU A 784 60.48 33.57 0.02
N LYS A 785 60.22 34.79 -0.48
CA LYS A 785 61.25 35.82 -0.62
C LYS A 785 61.87 36.23 0.71
N SER A 786 61.07 36.27 1.79
CA SER A 786 61.55 36.63 3.13
C SER A 786 62.60 35.66 3.70
N PHE A 787 62.66 34.41 3.21
CA PHE A 787 63.71 33.45 3.57
C PHE A 787 65.06 33.75 2.90
N GLY A 788 65.10 34.62 1.88
CA GLY A 788 66.29 34.89 1.06
C GLY A 788 66.39 34.02 -0.20
N LEU A 789 65.30 33.36 -0.61
CA LEU A 789 65.21 32.63 -1.88
C LEU A 789 65.37 33.57 -3.09
N THR A 790 65.81 33.02 -4.22
CA THR A 790 65.75 33.69 -5.52
C THR A 790 64.49 33.25 -6.25
N LEU A 791 63.75 34.19 -6.84
CA LEU A 791 62.56 33.92 -7.64
C LEU A 791 62.83 34.31 -9.09
N ALA A 792 62.71 33.33 -9.99
CA ALA A 792 62.87 33.49 -11.43
C ALA A 792 61.52 33.33 -12.12
N MET A 793 61.24 34.17 -13.11
CA MET A 793 60.12 33.99 -14.03
C MET A 793 60.61 33.24 -15.28
N ASP A 794 59.85 32.24 -15.69
CA ASP A 794 60.14 31.32 -16.79
C ASP A 794 59.18 31.49 -17.98
N ASP A 795 59.58 30.93 -19.13
CA ASP A 795 58.87 31.00 -20.42
C ASP A 795 58.55 32.43 -20.92
N PHE A 796 59.31 33.45 -20.49
CA PHE A 796 58.90 34.86 -20.67
C PHE A 796 58.82 35.29 -22.14
N GLY A 797 57.71 35.95 -22.49
CA GLY A 797 57.43 36.48 -23.81
C GLY A 797 56.55 35.57 -24.67
N THR A 798 56.30 34.33 -24.24
CA THR A 798 55.45 33.36 -24.96
C THR A 798 53.94 33.67 -24.86
N GLY A 799 53.55 34.72 -24.12
CA GLY A 799 52.15 35.07 -23.83
C GLY A 799 51.85 36.58 -23.83
N TYR A 800 50.72 36.94 -23.20
CA TYR A 800 50.23 38.33 -23.13
C TYR A 800 50.93 39.14 -22.02
N SER A 801 52.23 39.43 -22.21
CA SER A 801 53.11 40.01 -21.19
C SER A 801 52.75 41.47 -20.78
N SER A 802 51.84 41.60 -19.83
CA SER A 802 51.52 42.88 -19.18
C SER A 802 52.60 43.29 -18.18
N LEU A 803 53.53 44.16 -18.59
CA LEU A 803 54.63 44.73 -17.78
C LEU A 803 54.23 45.25 -16.37
N SER A 804 52.95 45.47 -16.13
CA SER A 804 52.40 45.82 -14.83
C SER A 804 52.59 44.75 -13.74
N TYR A 805 52.66 43.45 -14.04
CA TYR A 805 52.86 42.40 -13.02
C TYR A 805 54.33 42.26 -12.59
N LEU A 806 55.29 42.52 -13.48
CA LEU A 806 56.73 42.50 -13.14
C LEU A 806 57.13 43.50 -12.05
N LYS A 807 56.30 44.53 -11.83
CA LYS A 807 56.45 45.52 -10.76
C LYS A 807 55.70 45.15 -9.47
N LYS A 808 54.80 44.16 -9.51
CA LYS A 808 53.96 43.72 -8.36
C LYS A 808 54.54 42.53 -7.60
N PHE A 809 55.21 41.61 -8.31
CA PHE A 809 55.74 40.38 -7.73
C PHE A 809 57.24 40.49 -7.41
N PRO A 810 57.74 39.84 -6.34
CA PRO A 810 59.14 39.96 -5.88
C PRO A 810 60.14 39.10 -6.69
N ILE A 811 60.11 39.22 -8.02
CA ILE A 811 60.98 38.49 -8.96
C ILE A 811 62.40 39.11 -8.99
N ASP A 812 63.44 38.28 -9.15
CA ASP A 812 64.84 38.69 -9.31
C ASP A 812 65.39 38.48 -10.73
N ILE A 813 64.86 37.48 -11.44
CA ILE A 813 65.41 36.93 -12.68
C ILE A 813 64.30 36.77 -13.72
N ILE A 814 64.59 37.10 -14.98
CA ILE A 814 63.80 36.71 -16.14
C ILE A 814 64.59 35.66 -16.94
N LYS A 815 63.97 34.51 -17.24
CA LYS A 815 64.45 33.54 -18.24
C LYS A 815 63.75 33.84 -19.57
N ILE A 816 64.52 34.06 -20.63
CA ILE A 816 64.02 34.19 -22.01
C ILE A 816 63.87 32.79 -22.58
N ASP A 817 62.66 32.42 -23.03
CA ASP A 817 62.42 31.10 -23.63
C ASP A 817 63.31 30.84 -24.86
N ARG A 818 63.61 29.57 -25.09
CA ARG A 818 64.41 29.07 -26.20
C ARG A 818 63.83 29.41 -27.58
N SER A 819 62.52 29.65 -27.74
CA SER A 819 61.93 30.04 -29.03
C SER A 819 62.62 31.27 -29.61
N PHE A 820 62.64 32.37 -28.86
CA PHE A 820 63.30 33.63 -29.22
C PHE A 820 64.83 33.54 -29.38
N ILE A 821 65.46 32.44 -28.95
CA ILE A 821 66.90 32.20 -29.08
C ILE A 821 67.22 31.27 -30.26
N HIS A 822 66.31 30.38 -30.65
CA HIS A 822 66.57 29.32 -31.61
C HIS A 822 66.87 29.84 -33.02
N GLU A 823 66.08 30.80 -33.50
CA GLU A 823 66.22 31.35 -34.86
C GLU A 823 67.25 32.51 -34.97
N ILE A 824 67.91 32.88 -33.87
CA ILE A 824 69.02 33.86 -33.90
C ILE A 824 70.25 33.20 -34.54
N PRO A 825 70.91 33.82 -35.55
CA PRO A 825 70.78 35.22 -36.00
C PRO A 825 70.01 35.41 -37.32
N ASP A 826 69.25 34.42 -37.78
CA ASP A 826 68.58 34.44 -39.09
C ASP A 826 67.21 35.15 -39.04
N ASN A 827 66.54 35.14 -37.89
CA ASN A 827 65.29 35.88 -37.65
C ASN A 827 65.55 37.25 -36.96
N GLN A 828 65.21 38.34 -37.65
CA GLN A 828 65.38 39.70 -37.18
C GLN A 828 64.40 40.08 -36.05
N ASP A 829 63.16 39.57 -36.07
CA ASP A 829 62.14 39.90 -35.07
C ASP A 829 62.53 39.31 -33.71
N ASP A 830 63.00 38.06 -33.68
CA ASP A 830 63.51 37.40 -32.46
C ASP A 830 64.75 38.10 -31.89
N MET A 831 65.64 38.60 -32.76
CA MET A 831 66.78 39.43 -32.33
C MET A 831 66.31 40.74 -31.70
N GLU A 832 65.34 41.44 -32.30
CA GLU A 832 64.81 42.69 -31.76
C GLU A 832 64.07 42.46 -30.43
N ILE A 833 63.18 41.46 -30.35
CA ILE A 833 62.46 41.06 -29.13
C ILE A 833 63.45 40.69 -28.02
N THR A 834 64.39 39.78 -28.28
CA THR A 834 65.41 39.38 -27.28
C THR A 834 66.22 40.58 -26.79
N SER A 835 66.62 41.48 -27.69
CA SER A 835 67.35 42.69 -27.30
C SER A 835 66.53 43.65 -26.42
N ALA A 836 65.24 43.79 -26.70
CA ALA A 836 64.31 44.63 -25.95
C ALA A 836 64.02 44.03 -24.56
N VAL A 837 63.85 42.70 -24.46
CA VAL A 837 63.67 41.98 -23.20
C VAL A 837 64.90 42.14 -22.29
N ILE A 838 66.12 42.00 -22.82
CA ILE A 838 67.34 42.21 -22.03
C ILE A 838 67.41 43.64 -21.47
N ALA A 839 67.17 44.64 -22.33
CA ALA A 839 67.19 46.04 -21.92
C ALA A 839 66.08 46.39 -20.90
N MET A 840 64.89 45.83 -21.06
CA MET A 840 63.75 45.98 -20.15
C MET A 840 64.07 45.41 -18.76
N ALA A 841 64.58 44.18 -18.68
CA ALA A 841 64.94 43.52 -17.44
C ALA A 841 66.00 44.33 -16.66
N HIS A 842 67.05 44.80 -17.34
CA HIS A 842 68.10 45.63 -16.74
C HIS A 842 67.56 46.98 -16.22
N ASN A 843 66.62 47.61 -16.92
CA ASN A 843 65.94 48.82 -16.44
C ASN A 843 65.08 48.57 -15.18
N LEU A 844 64.52 47.36 -15.04
CA LEU A 844 63.82 46.91 -13.83
C LEU A 844 64.77 46.38 -12.73
N LYS A 845 66.10 46.35 -12.97
CA LYS A 845 67.15 45.77 -12.11
C LYS A 845 67.07 44.26 -11.94
N LEU A 846 66.37 43.57 -12.84
CA LEU A 846 66.29 42.11 -12.91
C LEU A 846 67.50 41.56 -13.70
N LYS A 847 67.97 40.36 -13.36
CA LYS A 847 68.99 39.66 -14.16
C LYS A 847 68.32 38.90 -15.31
N VAL A 848 69.09 38.62 -16.36
CA VAL A 848 68.61 37.85 -17.51
C VAL A 848 69.35 36.52 -17.65
N VAL A 849 68.58 35.44 -17.80
CA VAL A 849 69.04 34.14 -18.30
C VAL A 849 68.50 33.96 -19.72
N ALA A 850 69.35 33.56 -20.66
CA ALA A 850 68.90 33.09 -21.98
C ALA A 850 68.95 31.56 -22.03
N GLU A 851 67.81 30.94 -22.33
CA GLU A 851 67.65 29.49 -22.52
C GLU A 851 68.10 29.04 -23.92
N GLY A 852 68.19 27.73 -24.15
CA GLY A 852 68.26 27.19 -25.51
C GLY A 852 69.48 27.54 -26.34
N ILE A 853 70.60 28.00 -25.75
CA ILE A 853 71.80 28.38 -26.50
C ILE A 853 72.47 27.11 -27.09
N GLU A 854 72.42 26.95 -28.41
CA GLU A 854 72.98 25.83 -29.16
C GLU A 854 74.17 26.22 -30.05
N THR A 855 74.23 27.47 -30.54
CA THR A 855 75.26 27.94 -31.50
C THR A 855 76.20 29.01 -30.94
N ALA A 856 77.39 29.14 -31.53
CA ALA A 856 78.38 30.15 -31.13
C ALA A 856 77.90 31.57 -31.48
N GLU A 857 77.08 31.67 -32.52
CA GLU A 857 76.44 32.85 -33.08
C GLU A 857 75.41 33.42 -32.11
N GLN A 858 74.51 32.59 -31.57
CA GLN A 858 73.58 32.94 -30.48
C GLN A 858 74.34 33.45 -29.25
N LEU A 859 75.40 32.76 -28.83
CA LEU A 859 76.26 33.19 -27.73
C LEU A 859 76.94 34.54 -27.99
N ALA A 860 77.39 34.80 -29.22
CA ALA A 860 78.00 36.07 -29.60
C ALA A 860 76.99 37.22 -29.59
N PHE A 861 75.77 37.00 -30.08
CA PHE A 861 74.66 37.94 -30.00
C PHE A 861 74.30 38.29 -28.55
N LEU A 862 74.02 37.29 -27.71
CA LEU A 862 73.64 37.48 -26.31
C LEU A 862 74.73 38.22 -25.50
N ARG A 863 76.02 37.94 -25.79
CA ARG A 863 77.16 38.69 -25.23
C ARG A 863 77.20 40.14 -25.68
N ARG A 864 76.95 40.42 -26.97
CA ARG A 864 76.90 41.79 -27.52
C ARG A 864 75.80 42.62 -26.86
N HIS A 865 74.65 42.01 -26.60
CA HIS A 865 73.52 42.63 -25.90
C HIS A 865 73.62 42.58 -24.36
N ARG A 866 74.75 42.09 -23.82
CA ARG A 866 75.10 42.06 -22.38
C ARG A 866 74.20 41.19 -21.50
N CYS A 867 73.56 40.16 -22.04
CA CYS A 867 72.84 39.16 -21.23
C CYS A 867 73.76 38.56 -20.15
N ASP A 868 73.25 38.37 -18.93
CA ASP A 868 74.07 38.06 -17.75
C ASP A 868 74.47 36.58 -17.68
N VAL A 869 73.49 35.71 -17.91
CA VAL A 869 73.56 34.26 -17.72
C VAL A 869 73.01 33.56 -18.97
N GLY A 870 73.50 32.36 -19.27
CA GLY A 870 72.92 31.51 -20.30
C GLY A 870 73.02 30.03 -20.00
N GLN A 871 72.11 29.29 -20.63
CA GLN A 871 71.91 27.84 -20.49
C GLN A 871 71.61 27.26 -21.88
N GLY A 872 72.07 26.04 -22.16
CA GLY A 872 71.84 25.41 -23.46
C GLY A 872 72.87 24.33 -23.84
N TYR A 873 72.60 23.64 -24.95
CA TYR A 873 73.39 22.49 -25.40
C TYR A 873 74.76 22.85 -25.98
N LEU A 874 75.03 24.13 -26.30
CA LEU A 874 76.37 24.63 -26.60
C LEU A 874 77.36 24.36 -25.45
N PHE A 875 76.83 24.36 -24.22
CA PHE A 875 77.62 24.11 -23.01
C PHE A 875 77.54 22.63 -22.61
N ASP A 876 76.40 22.19 -22.08
CA ASP A 876 76.14 20.82 -21.66
C ASP A 876 74.65 20.51 -21.87
N ARG A 877 74.36 19.26 -22.26
CA ARG A 877 73.03 18.66 -22.07
C ARG A 877 72.82 18.35 -20.58
N PRO A 878 71.56 18.30 -20.07
CA PRO A 878 71.27 17.94 -18.69
C PRO A 878 72.03 16.69 -18.23
N ILE A 879 72.78 16.83 -17.13
CA ILE A 879 73.77 15.86 -16.66
C ILE A 879 73.15 14.99 -15.56
N PRO A 880 73.24 13.65 -15.61
CA PRO A 880 72.80 12.79 -14.50
C PRO A 880 73.54 13.15 -13.21
N GLY A 881 72.84 13.19 -12.06
CA GLY A 881 73.43 13.62 -10.78
C GLY A 881 74.72 12.87 -10.41
N ALA A 882 74.83 11.60 -10.76
CA ALA A 882 76.03 10.77 -10.53
C ALA A 882 77.27 11.20 -11.34
N GLU A 883 77.12 11.77 -12.54
CA GLU A 883 78.24 12.26 -13.36
C GLU A 883 78.66 13.69 -13.01
N LEU A 884 77.81 14.44 -12.33
CA LEU A 884 77.90 15.89 -12.17
C LEU A 884 79.23 16.35 -11.54
N LEU A 885 79.68 15.65 -10.48
CA LEU A 885 80.97 15.90 -9.81
C LEU A 885 82.19 15.72 -10.71
N HIS A 886 82.10 14.92 -11.78
CA HIS A 886 83.16 14.77 -12.77
C HIS A 886 83.05 15.86 -13.84
N ARG A 887 81.86 15.99 -14.47
CA ARG A 887 81.61 16.91 -15.58
C ARG A 887 81.90 18.37 -15.23
N LEU A 888 81.46 18.85 -14.06
CA LEU A 888 81.61 20.25 -13.66
C LEU A 888 83.07 20.69 -13.41
N LYS A 889 84.03 19.76 -13.31
CA LYS A 889 85.45 20.10 -13.10
C LYS A 889 86.08 20.87 -14.27
N ARG A 890 85.47 20.83 -15.46
CA ARG A 890 85.93 21.54 -16.67
C ARG A 890 85.69 23.05 -16.66
N TYR A 891 84.86 23.57 -15.76
CA TYR A 891 84.51 25.00 -15.69
C TYR A 891 85.49 25.80 -14.79
N PRO A 892 85.84 27.05 -15.17
CA PRO A 892 86.85 27.85 -14.49
C PRO A 892 86.41 28.33 -13.09
N ARG A 893 87.38 28.40 -12.15
CA ARG A 893 87.20 28.72 -10.73
C ARG A 893 88.04 29.93 -10.29
N GLY A 894 87.66 30.56 -9.18
CA GLY A 894 88.34 31.73 -8.59
C GLY A 894 87.37 32.90 -8.35
N PRO A 895 87.73 33.93 -7.55
CA PRO A 895 86.90 35.14 -7.40
C PRO A 895 86.81 35.95 -8.70
N ILE A 896 85.91 36.94 -8.73
CA ILE A 896 85.89 37.96 -9.79
C ILE A 896 87.03 38.95 -9.51
N ALA A 897 87.73 39.37 -10.56
CA ALA A 897 88.72 40.46 -10.54
C ALA A 897 88.10 41.73 -11.15
#